data_AF-A0A5B9PE65-F1
#
_entry.id   AF-A0A5B9PE65-F1
#
_cell.length_a   1.000
_cell.length_b   1.000
_cell.length_c   1.000
_cell.angle_alpha   90.00
_cell.angle_beta   90.00
_cell.angle_gamma   90.00
#
_symmetry.space_group_name_H-M   'P 1'
#
loop_
_entity.id
_entity.type
_entity.pdbx_description
1 polymer ?
#
loop_
_entity_poly.entity_id
_entity_poly.type
_entity_poly.pdbx_seq_one_letter_code
_entity_poly.pdbx_strand_id
1 'polypeptide(L)'
;MEIKAGGDITIPSENEYEFTNNLANSNPNGIALQAVGTINIFNDGDYGTYSFEGSDGLIFDTQSVQENYSIEMEVLYEYDERFVSPNKLLDFKNRTRNDGLYLIGGSISFPGATGLGDSGLTSGQLHRIVLQRSQGIVTIYLDGEKQFAFADNDSIATYERLHIFLDDVQTVNSVLPGTADSLHITQREFYVGDDLTLEAGGNVDTSSAILSIPGNLSIKADDVKIVATSDVKLADAFVHGDTEISTVGRIIQTSPALRFTGTSSFNASGNINLGRPDNNFVGAMSATGQNVVLSDATHIRLDAVKAGTSVVIDAGGYTTNTANAIVLGLRGDFFADEIRLGNRTGDDVRFNVTTLDSQSRTEYYSDQSIRLLNLSAASSLVASTVSIFDSATATIDAEFNAKFTAPRSISLGDTNTDSVTTGQVTLQSDGYVGFAEDGDARFVGNSIGQFLFVSADGALTDTDAATINARNGLRIEAASVRLGDAESNKFKASATTLQIRGDAFLRQLTNVLMTGNSVIDGDLTLASEAQVLDTFSSFLTVPGHMHVEGNRIYIGDSLTSHLSAKSFSFDSNTSATVLFSGMSNFGGSSQANDAFVFTNGALGSLDSASLNVSGRTKLQATSIQIGKKVQDDFRSTQIEFVSRGRADMEFDRGVVIAGTNEATSLRIATPFFITDADYSILEVQGHSRFIGTSIAIGEKSTDLFETGSLSFAATGSVTFHEDNNMRLYGTSSANRLNLKSPGSITDDQNSEVVIAESATLRGVDLIIGELATDCFDIAAGPSGLATFGTNVNVTLG
;
A
#
# COMPACT_ATOMS: atom_id res chain seq x y z
N MET A 1 -36.35 28.21 26.94
CA MET A 1 -35.73 29.28 27.75
C MET A 1 -34.82 30.10 26.87
N GLU A 2 -34.87 31.42 26.98
CA GLU A 2 -34.13 32.33 26.10
C GLU A 2 -33.41 33.36 26.96
N ILE A 3 -32.09 33.48 26.80
CA ILE A 3 -31.23 34.43 27.51
C ILE A 3 -30.63 35.34 26.45
N LYS A 4 -30.91 36.64 26.56
CA LYS A 4 -30.35 37.66 25.66
C LYS A 4 -29.60 38.71 26.46
N ALA A 5 -28.38 39.04 26.02
CA ALA A 5 -27.57 40.10 26.58
C ALA A 5 -26.94 40.95 25.48
N GLY A 6 -26.86 42.27 25.68
CA GLY A 6 -26.13 43.16 24.78
C GLY A 6 -24.60 43.06 24.90
N GLY A 7 -24.10 42.38 25.92
CA GLY A 7 -22.69 42.05 26.14
C GLY A 7 -22.56 40.55 26.43
N ASP A 8 -21.68 40.18 27.37
CA ASP A 8 -21.43 38.78 27.70
C ASP A 8 -22.60 38.12 28.44
N ILE A 9 -22.78 36.81 28.22
CA ILE A 9 -23.61 35.91 29.03
C ILE A 9 -22.67 35.03 29.85
N THR A 10 -22.70 35.18 31.17
CA THR A 10 -22.07 34.28 32.14
C THR A 10 -23.12 33.67 33.07
N ILE A 11 -23.00 32.38 33.40
CA ILE A 11 -23.88 31.70 34.37
C ILE A 11 -23.13 31.61 35.72
N PRO A 12 -23.66 32.16 36.84
CA PRO A 12 -22.97 32.23 38.13
C PRO A 12 -22.87 30.87 38.85
N SER A 13 -21.87 30.74 39.73
CA SER A 13 -21.42 29.51 40.41
C SER A 13 -22.19 29.14 41.70
N GLU A 14 -22.15 27.86 42.11
CA GLU A 14 -22.74 27.31 43.34
C GLU A 14 -21.98 27.73 44.63
N ASN A 15 -22.68 27.80 45.79
CA ASN A 15 -22.09 27.96 47.12
C ASN A 15 -22.36 26.70 47.96
N GLU A 16 -21.31 26.00 48.37
CA GLU A 16 -21.41 24.71 49.07
C GLU A 16 -20.53 24.70 50.33
N TYR A 17 -21.03 24.08 51.40
CA TYR A 17 -20.40 24.04 52.72
C TYR A 17 -20.53 22.64 53.33
N GLU A 18 -19.42 21.90 53.34
CA GLU A 18 -19.32 20.53 53.87
C GLU A 18 -19.01 20.49 55.39
N PHE A 19 -18.97 21.65 56.05
CA PHE A 19 -18.75 21.79 57.50
C PHE A 19 -17.57 20.97 58.07
N THR A 20 -16.45 20.91 57.34
CA THR A 20 -15.22 20.21 57.76
C THR A 20 -14.29 21.09 58.63
N ASN A 21 -14.77 21.55 59.80
CA ASN A 21 -14.06 22.46 60.73
C ASN A 21 -13.79 23.89 60.24
N ASN A 22 -14.41 24.36 59.16
CA ASN A 22 -14.45 25.77 58.80
C ASN A 22 -15.83 26.17 58.22
N LEU A 23 -16.03 27.47 57.99
CA LEU A 23 -17.22 28.06 57.36
C LEU A 23 -16.93 28.60 55.95
N ALA A 24 -15.79 28.20 55.38
CA ALA A 24 -15.42 28.58 54.03
C ALA A 24 -16.28 27.81 53.03
N ASN A 25 -16.55 28.46 51.91
CA ASN A 25 -17.19 27.83 50.77
C ASN A 25 -16.20 26.87 50.10
N SER A 26 -16.66 25.71 49.67
CA SER A 26 -15.87 24.77 48.87
C SER A 26 -15.38 25.44 47.56
N ASN A 27 -16.16 26.39 47.03
CA ASN A 27 -15.75 27.29 45.97
C ASN A 27 -14.92 28.47 46.53
N PRO A 28 -13.64 28.63 46.15
CA PRO A 28 -12.77 29.69 46.69
C PRO A 28 -13.21 31.12 46.32
N ASN A 29 -14.10 31.28 45.34
CA ASN A 29 -14.72 32.57 44.99
C ASN A 29 -16.15 32.72 45.54
N GLY A 30 -16.66 31.70 46.23
CA GLY A 30 -17.98 31.70 46.84
C GLY A 30 -18.05 32.55 48.11
N ILE A 31 -19.27 32.87 48.53
CA ILE A 31 -19.51 33.66 49.74
C ILE A 31 -19.16 32.80 50.96
N ALA A 32 -18.39 33.31 51.91
CA ALA A 32 -18.15 32.59 53.17
C ALA A 32 -19.34 32.74 54.13
N LEU A 33 -19.67 31.69 54.86
CA LEU A 33 -20.65 31.78 55.94
C LEU A 33 -20.05 32.53 57.13
N GLN A 34 -20.87 33.33 57.79
CA GLN A 34 -20.47 34.05 59.00
C GLN A 34 -21.14 33.39 60.21
N ALA A 35 -20.34 33.03 61.22
CA ALA A 35 -20.85 32.55 62.49
C ALA A 35 -21.50 33.68 63.29
N VAL A 36 -22.63 33.38 63.92
CA VAL A 36 -23.20 34.17 65.02
C VAL A 36 -23.14 33.28 66.25
N GLY A 37 -22.44 33.73 67.31
CA GLY A 37 -22.33 32.95 68.54
C GLY A 37 -21.25 31.86 68.52
N THR A 38 -21.41 30.82 69.35
CA THR A 38 -20.45 29.71 69.48
C THR A 38 -20.88 28.52 68.61
N ILE A 39 -20.00 28.06 67.73
CA ILE A 39 -20.25 26.86 66.92
C ILE A 39 -19.56 25.68 67.60
N ASN A 40 -20.36 24.71 68.04
CA ASN A 40 -19.87 23.47 68.62
C ASN A 40 -19.81 22.41 67.50
N ILE A 41 -18.69 21.70 67.36
CA ILE A 41 -18.47 20.72 66.30
C ILE A 41 -18.38 19.33 66.93
N PHE A 42 -19.28 18.43 66.54
CA PHE A 42 -19.21 17.01 66.88
C PHE A 42 -18.58 16.27 65.70
N ASN A 43 -17.33 15.81 65.85
CA ASN A 43 -16.64 15.03 64.83
C ASN A 43 -16.78 13.53 65.14
N ASP A 44 -17.47 12.76 64.29
CA ASP A 44 -17.50 11.28 64.33
C ASP A 44 -16.60 10.63 63.27
N GLY A 45 -15.49 11.29 62.94
CA GLY A 45 -14.41 10.70 62.14
C GLY A 45 -14.42 11.03 60.65
N ASP A 46 -15.56 11.27 60.00
CA ASP A 46 -15.62 11.62 58.55
C ASP A 46 -16.56 12.80 58.19
N TYR A 47 -17.47 13.22 59.08
CA TYR A 47 -18.35 14.39 58.90
C TYR A 47 -18.41 15.22 60.18
N GLY A 48 -18.45 16.55 60.05
CA GLY A 48 -18.50 17.48 61.18
C GLY A 48 -19.93 18.01 61.37
N THR A 49 -20.70 17.42 62.27
CA THR A 49 -22.03 17.96 62.57
C THR A 49 -21.88 19.23 63.40
N TYR A 50 -22.30 20.36 62.85
CA TYR A 50 -22.25 21.66 63.52
C TYR A 50 -23.51 21.83 64.33
N SER A 51 -23.36 21.94 65.65
CA SER A 51 -24.45 22.30 66.55
C SER A 51 -24.38 23.78 66.93
N PHE A 52 -25.53 24.42 66.91
CA PHE A 52 -25.74 25.79 67.32
C PHE A 52 -26.59 25.77 68.59
N GLU A 53 -26.21 26.48 69.65
CA GLU A 53 -27.03 26.56 70.87
C GLU A 53 -27.65 27.95 71.04
N GLY A 54 -28.86 28.03 71.61
CA GLY A 54 -29.43 29.31 72.03
C GLY A 54 -29.51 30.35 70.90
N SER A 55 -28.77 31.46 70.99
CA SER A 55 -28.79 32.54 69.98
C SER A 55 -27.74 32.39 68.87
N ASP A 56 -27.21 31.18 68.70
CA ASP A 56 -26.13 30.88 67.76
C ASP A 56 -26.68 30.42 66.40
N GLY A 57 -25.90 30.58 65.33
CA GLY A 57 -26.28 30.13 63.98
C GLY A 57 -25.40 30.74 62.90
N LEU A 58 -25.90 30.76 61.67
CA LEU A 58 -25.12 31.17 60.50
C LEU A 58 -25.79 32.31 59.74
N ILE A 59 -24.96 33.17 59.16
CA ILE A 59 -25.37 34.23 58.23
C ILE A 59 -24.77 33.92 56.87
N PHE A 60 -25.63 33.94 55.85
CA PHE A 60 -25.26 33.97 54.44
C PHE A 60 -25.68 35.33 53.86
N ASP A 61 -24.69 36.17 53.56
CA ASP A 61 -24.89 37.55 53.12
C ASP A 61 -24.52 37.70 51.65
N THR A 62 -25.52 37.99 50.82
CA THR A 62 -25.38 38.06 49.36
C THR A 62 -25.21 39.48 48.82
N GLN A 63 -25.27 40.50 49.69
CA GLN A 63 -25.18 41.93 49.35
C GLN A 63 -26.21 42.41 48.29
N SER A 64 -27.17 41.57 47.91
CA SER A 64 -28.22 41.84 46.93
C SER A 64 -29.43 40.94 47.18
N VAL A 65 -30.65 41.43 46.90
CA VAL A 65 -31.87 40.65 47.13
C VAL A 65 -31.93 39.43 46.19
N GLN A 66 -32.05 38.25 46.78
CA GLN A 66 -32.21 36.97 46.10
C GLN A 66 -33.69 36.67 45.86
N GLU A 67 -34.03 36.45 44.59
CA GLU A 67 -35.40 36.13 44.16
C GLU A 67 -35.54 34.69 43.62
N ASN A 68 -34.45 34.04 43.22
CA ASN A 68 -34.47 32.66 42.75
C ASN A 68 -33.28 31.91 43.34
N TYR A 69 -33.55 30.84 44.07
CA TYR A 69 -32.51 30.09 44.79
C TYR A 69 -33.03 28.70 45.18
N SER A 70 -32.10 27.81 45.53
CA SER A 70 -32.40 26.59 46.27
C SER A 70 -31.49 26.55 47.50
N ILE A 71 -32.08 26.25 48.64
CA ILE A 71 -31.36 26.01 49.90
C ILE A 71 -31.63 24.57 50.27
N GLU A 72 -30.56 23.81 50.39
CA GLU A 72 -30.58 22.42 50.83
C GLU A 72 -29.75 22.29 52.10
N MET A 73 -30.30 21.61 53.09
CA MET A 73 -29.66 21.41 54.38
C MET A 73 -29.96 20.01 54.90
N GLU A 74 -28.94 19.32 55.41
CA GLU A 74 -29.12 18.10 56.19
C GLU A 74 -29.11 18.44 57.68
N VAL A 75 -30.25 18.18 58.33
CA VAL A 75 -30.51 18.55 59.71
C VAL A 75 -30.72 17.28 60.52
N LEU A 76 -29.94 17.11 61.59
CA LEU A 76 -30.17 16.03 62.54
C LEU A 76 -31.31 16.44 63.47
N TYR A 77 -32.45 15.73 63.40
CA TYR A 77 -33.60 16.04 64.23
C TYR A 77 -33.55 15.26 65.53
N GLU A 78 -33.52 15.92 66.69
CA GLU A 78 -33.71 15.30 68.00
C GLU A 78 -35.03 15.77 68.62
N TYR A 79 -35.94 14.84 68.89
CA TYR A 79 -37.20 15.14 69.56
C TYR A 79 -36.97 15.29 71.08
N ASP A 80 -37.47 16.39 71.64
CA ASP A 80 -37.50 16.59 73.08
C ASP A 80 -38.84 17.21 73.48
N GLU A 81 -39.41 16.75 74.59
CA GLU A 81 -40.76 17.06 75.05
C GLU A 81 -40.95 18.55 75.43
N ARG A 82 -39.86 19.31 75.52
CA ARG A 82 -39.87 20.77 75.67
C ARG A 82 -40.19 21.53 74.35
N PHE A 83 -40.26 20.85 73.21
CA PHE A 83 -40.17 21.41 71.85
C PHE A 83 -41.51 21.49 71.09
N VAL A 84 -42.60 21.79 71.81
CA VAL A 84 -43.94 22.02 71.20
C VAL A 84 -44.10 23.41 70.57
N SER A 85 -43.05 24.25 70.64
CA SER A 85 -42.97 25.61 70.06
C SER A 85 -42.31 25.63 68.67
N PRO A 86 -42.63 26.59 67.80
CA PRO A 86 -42.01 26.73 66.49
C PRO A 86 -40.53 27.11 66.57
N ASN A 87 -39.66 26.39 65.85
CA ASN A 87 -38.23 26.67 65.76
C ASN A 87 -37.87 27.12 64.33
N LYS A 88 -37.29 28.31 64.18
CA LYS A 88 -36.95 28.84 62.86
C LYS A 88 -35.65 28.23 62.34
N LEU A 89 -35.72 27.57 61.19
CA LEU A 89 -34.57 27.02 60.47
C LEU A 89 -33.97 28.05 59.52
N LEU A 90 -34.82 28.78 58.80
CA LEU A 90 -34.40 29.78 57.81
C LEU A 90 -35.16 31.08 58.04
N ASP A 91 -34.45 32.19 58.21
CA ASP A 91 -34.99 33.55 58.27
C ASP A 91 -34.61 34.33 57.01
N PHE A 92 -35.63 34.74 56.25
CA PHE A 92 -35.44 35.47 55.00
C PHE A 92 -35.48 36.99 55.19
N LYS A 93 -35.91 37.47 56.36
CA LYS A 93 -36.23 38.88 56.61
C LYS A 93 -35.33 39.51 57.65
N ASN A 94 -34.07 39.10 57.66
CA ASN A 94 -33.03 39.67 58.51
C ASN A 94 -33.49 39.80 59.98
N ARG A 95 -34.24 38.81 60.48
CA ARG A 95 -34.75 38.75 61.85
C ARG A 95 -35.73 39.87 62.21
N THR A 96 -36.39 40.49 61.22
CA THR A 96 -37.36 41.59 61.45
C THR A 96 -38.82 41.16 61.35
N ARG A 97 -39.09 39.95 60.83
CA ARG A 97 -40.43 39.40 60.63
C ARG A 97 -40.43 37.89 60.88
N ASN A 98 -41.58 37.37 61.26
CA ASN A 98 -41.85 35.93 61.42
C ASN A 98 -41.97 35.16 60.10
N ASP A 99 -41.37 35.65 59.02
CA ASP A 99 -41.36 34.97 57.74
C ASP A 99 -40.12 34.07 57.66
N GLY A 100 -40.35 32.76 57.61
CA GLY A 100 -39.27 31.80 57.68
C GLY A 100 -39.75 30.36 57.52
N LEU A 101 -38.78 29.48 57.33
CA LEU A 101 -39.01 28.04 57.42
C LEU A 101 -38.91 27.63 58.89
N TYR A 102 -39.95 26.96 59.40
CA TYR A 102 -40.02 26.51 60.78
C TYR A 102 -40.14 25.00 60.88
N LEU A 103 -39.69 24.50 62.02
CA LEU A 103 -39.90 23.15 62.50
C LEU A 103 -40.81 23.19 63.74
N ILE A 104 -41.96 22.53 63.68
CA ILE A 104 -42.98 22.51 64.74
C ILE A 104 -43.37 21.07 65.04
N GLY A 105 -43.00 20.53 66.21
CA GLY A 105 -43.42 19.19 66.64
C GLY A 105 -43.16 18.07 65.62
N GLY A 106 -42.02 18.12 64.93
CA GLY A 106 -41.63 17.14 63.90
C GLY A 106 -42.23 17.37 62.51
N SER A 107 -42.93 18.49 62.30
CA SER A 107 -43.49 18.89 60.99
C SER A 107 -42.86 20.20 60.50
N ILE A 108 -42.67 20.31 59.19
CA ILE A 108 -42.19 21.55 58.58
C ILE A 108 -43.36 22.52 58.38
N SER A 109 -43.13 23.80 58.64
CA SER A 109 -44.12 24.87 58.49
C SER A 109 -43.50 26.10 57.84
N PHE A 110 -44.31 26.80 57.05
CA PHE A 110 -43.97 28.13 56.52
C PHE A 110 -45.23 29.00 56.59
N PRO A 111 -45.22 30.19 57.22
CA PRO A 111 -46.43 31.00 57.44
C PRO A 111 -47.20 31.40 56.18
N GLY A 112 -46.55 31.44 55.02
CA GLY A 112 -47.17 31.65 53.70
C GLY A 112 -47.86 30.43 53.08
N ALA A 113 -47.70 29.24 53.67
CA ALA A 113 -48.35 28.01 53.25
C ALA A 113 -49.60 27.72 54.10
N THR A 114 -50.67 27.20 53.49
CA THR A 114 -51.85 26.75 54.24
C THR A 114 -51.63 25.34 54.77
N GLY A 115 -51.42 25.20 56.09
CA GLY A 115 -51.26 23.91 56.78
C GLY A 115 -49.82 23.62 57.23
N LEU A 116 -49.64 22.52 57.98
CA LEU A 116 -48.32 21.95 58.27
C LEU A 116 -48.00 20.91 57.18
N GLY A 117 -46.72 20.74 56.84
CA GLY A 117 -46.26 19.56 56.10
C GLY A 117 -46.50 18.27 56.91
N ASP A 118 -46.39 17.11 56.27
CA ASP A 118 -46.53 15.83 56.97
C ASP A 118 -45.45 15.68 58.06
N SER A 119 -45.78 14.99 59.14
CA SER A 119 -44.85 14.72 60.25
C SER A 119 -43.83 13.65 59.85
N GLY A 120 -42.88 14.01 58.98
CA GLY A 120 -41.89 13.09 58.40
C GLY A 120 -40.58 12.97 59.18
N LEU A 121 -40.34 13.83 60.18
CA LEU A 121 -39.07 13.85 60.91
C LEU A 121 -39.05 12.81 62.04
N THR A 122 -38.02 11.98 62.05
CA THR A 122 -37.78 10.91 63.03
C THR A 122 -36.64 11.34 63.96
N SER A 123 -36.88 11.26 65.27
CA SER A 123 -35.87 11.64 66.27
C SER A 123 -34.60 10.78 66.16
N GLY A 124 -33.43 11.42 66.22
CA GLY A 124 -32.11 10.82 66.11
C GLY A 124 -31.67 10.51 64.67
N GLN A 125 -32.36 11.01 63.65
CA GLN A 125 -31.99 10.82 62.25
C GLN A 125 -31.67 12.15 61.54
N LEU A 126 -30.73 12.08 60.59
CA LEU A 126 -30.50 13.13 59.61
C LEU A 126 -31.66 13.17 58.63
N HIS A 127 -32.12 14.38 58.34
CA HIS A 127 -33.17 14.64 57.39
C HIS A 127 -32.74 15.71 56.41
N ARG A 128 -33.01 15.47 55.13
CA ARG A 128 -32.66 16.39 54.05
C ARG A 128 -33.84 17.32 53.79
N ILE A 129 -33.66 18.60 54.08
CA ILE A 129 -34.66 19.64 53.85
C ILE A 129 -34.22 20.47 52.65
N VAL A 130 -35.09 20.58 51.64
CA VAL A 130 -34.84 21.40 50.45
C VAL A 130 -35.94 22.45 50.34
N LEU A 131 -35.57 23.73 50.34
CA LEU A 131 -36.45 24.85 50.04
C LEU A 131 -36.01 25.49 48.73
N GLN A 132 -36.92 25.54 47.77
CA GLN A 132 -36.69 26.16 46.46
C GLN A 132 -37.64 27.33 46.27
N ARG A 133 -37.10 28.49 45.86
CA ARG A 133 -37.89 29.61 45.33
C ARG A 133 -37.64 29.77 43.84
N SER A 134 -38.70 29.67 43.06
CA SER A 134 -38.66 29.81 41.61
C SER A 134 -39.83 30.57 41.06
N GLN A 135 -39.56 31.67 40.34
CA GLN A 135 -40.59 32.48 39.67
C GLN A 135 -41.71 32.89 40.64
N GLY A 136 -41.35 33.22 41.88
CA GLY A 136 -42.30 33.59 42.93
C GLY A 136 -43.09 32.42 43.53
N ILE A 137 -42.74 31.16 43.25
CA ILE A 137 -43.29 29.97 43.92
C ILE A 137 -42.24 29.41 44.87
N VAL A 138 -42.63 29.16 46.11
CA VAL A 138 -41.81 28.45 47.11
C VAL A 138 -42.29 27.01 47.17
N THR A 139 -41.38 26.04 47.04
CA THR A 139 -41.64 24.61 47.21
C THR A 139 -40.68 24.04 48.23
N ILE A 140 -41.20 23.21 49.13
CA ILE A 140 -40.40 22.58 50.20
C ILE A 140 -40.51 21.05 50.10
N TYR A 141 -39.36 20.40 50.21
CA TYR A 141 -39.22 18.94 50.24
C TYR A 141 -38.56 18.52 51.55
N LEU A 142 -38.98 17.36 52.06
CA LEU A 142 -38.37 16.68 53.19
C LEU A 142 -38.04 15.25 52.73
N ASP A 143 -36.77 14.86 52.83
CA ASP A 143 -36.23 13.57 52.38
C ASP A 143 -36.62 13.21 50.93
N GLY A 144 -36.68 14.23 50.07
CA GLY A 144 -37.06 14.11 48.66
C GLY A 144 -38.57 14.16 48.39
N GLU A 145 -39.42 14.07 49.42
CA GLU A 145 -40.88 14.13 49.28
C GLU A 145 -41.40 15.56 49.43
N LYS A 146 -42.24 16.00 48.48
CA LYS A 146 -42.80 17.36 48.47
C LYS A 146 -43.79 17.52 49.62
N GLN A 147 -43.52 18.47 50.52
CA GLN A 147 -44.38 18.79 51.65
C GLN A 147 -45.50 19.74 51.23
N PHE A 148 -45.14 20.91 50.70
CA PHE A 148 -46.10 21.89 50.20
C PHE A 148 -45.42 22.87 49.22
N ALA A 149 -46.24 23.60 48.49
CA ALA A 149 -45.81 24.72 47.66
C ALA A 149 -46.83 25.86 47.74
N PHE A 150 -46.36 27.10 47.69
CA PHE A 150 -47.21 28.29 47.73
C PHE A 150 -46.62 29.41 46.86
N ALA A 151 -47.48 30.34 46.43
CA ALA A 151 -47.05 31.55 45.74
C ALA A 151 -46.59 32.61 46.75
N ASP A 152 -45.35 33.06 46.62
CA ASP A 152 -44.70 34.08 47.43
C ASP A 152 -44.96 35.49 46.89
N ASN A 153 -46.24 35.88 46.88
CA ASN A 153 -46.69 37.18 46.35
C ASN A 153 -46.19 38.37 47.17
N ASP A 154 -46.05 38.19 48.49
CA ASP A 154 -45.60 39.22 49.42
C ASP A 154 -44.07 39.26 49.58
N SER A 155 -43.35 38.50 48.75
CA SER A 155 -41.89 38.35 48.78
C SER A 155 -41.37 37.96 50.16
N ILE A 156 -42.12 37.19 50.95
CA ILE A 156 -41.76 36.75 52.29
C ILE A 156 -40.60 35.74 52.30
N ALA A 157 -40.30 35.12 51.15
CA ALA A 157 -39.16 34.24 50.97
C ALA A 157 -38.02 34.88 50.13
N THR A 158 -37.99 36.19 49.90
CA THR A 158 -36.78 36.83 49.33
C THR A 158 -35.81 37.25 50.42
N TYR A 159 -34.50 37.23 50.17
CA TYR A 159 -33.50 37.62 51.17
C TYR A 159 -32.31 38.36 50.55
N GLU A 160 -31.79 39.38 51.23
CA GLU A 160 -30.44 39.90 50.98
C GLU A 160 -29.43 39.23 51.93
N ARG A 161 -29.90 39.00 53.17
CA ARG A 161 -29.21 38.26 54.22
C ARG A 161 -30.11 37.14 54.72
N LEU A 162 -29.66 35.91 54.53
CA LEU A 162 -30.31 34.71 55.05
C LEU A 162 -29.69 34.38 56.41
N HIS A 163 -30.52 34.19 57.42
CA HIS A 163 -30.07 33.57 58.66
C HIS A 163 -30.51 32.12 58.74
N ILE A 164 -29.62 31.28 59.24
CA ILE A 164 -29.80 29.84 59.32
C ILE A 164 -29.66 29.46 60.80
N PHE A 165 -30.65 28.76 61.33
CA PHE A 165 -30.80 28.41 62.76
C PHE A 165 -30.91 29.61 63.72
N LEU A 166 -31.24 30.81 63.22
CA LEU A 166 -31.43 32.02 64.05
C LEU A 166 -32.87 32.51 63.98
N ASP A 167 -33.45 32.77 65.15
CA ASP A 167 -34.82 33.29 65.28
C ASP A 167 -34.89 34.83 65.37
N ASP A 168 -36.08 35.38 65.12
CA ASP A 168 -36.35 36.81 64.87
C ASP A 168 -36.48 37.71 66.11
N VAL A 169 -36.50 37.18 67.34
CA VAL A 169 -36.56 37.99 68.56
C VAL A 169 -35.81 37.30 69.70
N GLN A 170 -34.94 38.01 70.44
CA GLN A 170 -34.40 37.53 71.72
C GLN A 170 -35.52 37.45 72.78
N THR A 171 -36.39 36.44 72.70
CA THR A 171 -37.23 36.00 73.82
C THR A 171 -36.58 34.79 74.46
N VAL A 172 -36.33 34.88 75.76
CA VAL A 172 -35.36 34.08 76.53
C VAL A 172 -35.67 32.57 76.65
N ASN A 173 -36.64 32.01 75.91
CA ASN A 173 -37.04 30.59 76.02
C ASN A 173 -37.52 29.93 74.70
N SER A 174 -37.20 30.47 73.51
CA SER A 174 -37.68 29.92 72.23
C SER A 174 -36.57 29.65 71.20
N VAL A 175 -35.37 29.30 71.63
CA VAL A 175 -34.34 28.83 70.69
C VAL A 175 -33.66 27.61 71.26
N LEU A 176 -33.84 26.49 70.56
CA LEU A 176 -33.26 25.21 70.90
C LEU A 176 -32.19 24.85 69.87
N PRO A 177 -31.20 24.05 70.26
CA PRO A 177 -30.05 23.80 69.43
C PRO A 177 -30.41 23.12 68.12
N GLY A 178 -29.82 23.61 67.02
CA GLY A 178 -29.94 23.01 65.70
C GLY A 178 -28.61 22.35 65.32
N THR A 179 -28.66 21.19 64.69
CA THR A 179 -27.49 20.51 64.13
C THR A 179 -27.60 20.48 62.60
N ALA A 180 -26.54 20.90 61.92
CA ALA A 180 -26.42 20.80 60.47
C ALA A 180 -25.19 19.98 60.12
N ASP A 181 -25.35 19.01 59.24
CA ASP A 181 -24.24 18.18 58.75
C ASP A 181 -23.72 18.70 57.40
N SER A 182 -24.61 19.23 56.57
CA SER A 182 -24.26 19.89 55.31
C SER A 182 -25.22 21.05 55.01
N LEU A 183 -24.72 22.05 54.28
CA LEU A 183 -25.52 23.16 53.77
C LEU A 183 -25.08 23.50 52.35
N HIS A 184 -26.01 23.37 51.41
CA HIS A 184 -25.80 23.74 50.01
C HIS A 184 -26.74 24.89 49.66
N ILE A 185 -26.18 26.04 49.26
CA ILE A 185 -26.94 27.21 48.82
C ILE A 185 -26.63 27.44 47.36
N THR A 186 -27.49 26.95 46.48
CA THR A 186 -27.32 27.15 45.05
C THR A 186 -28.12 28.36 44.60
N GLN A 187 -27.43 29.29 43.92
CA GLN A 187 -28.10 30.29 43.10
C GLN A 187 -28.67 29.66 41.80
N ARG A 188 -28.32 28.38 41.50
CA ARG A 188 -29.10 27.24 40.92
C ARG A 188 -28.22 26.30 40.08
N GLU A 189 -28.64 25.03 39.96
CA GLU A 189 -28.43 24.20 38.76
C GLU A 189 -29.34 24.75 37.64
N PHE A 190 -28.77 25.12 36.49
CA PHE A 190 -29.57 25.64 35.37
C PHE A 190 -30.17 24.45 34.60
N TYR A 191 -31.12 23.74 35.21
CA TYR A 191 -31.97 22.77 34.53
C TYR A 191 -32.94 23.54 33.63
N VAL A 192 -32.63 23.58 32.33
CA VAL A 192 -33.57 24.10 31.34
C VAL A 192 -34.49 22.95 30.98
N GLY A 193 -35.72 22.95 31.49
CA GLY A 193 -36.66 21.84 31.25
C GLY A 193 -37.01 21.59 29.77
N ASP A 194 -36.53 22.42 28.83
CA ASP A 194 -36.81 22.43 27.39
C ASP A 194 -35.62 23.04 26.59
N ASP A 195 -35.85 23.53 25.37
CA ASP A 195 -34.86 24.21 24.52
C ASP A 195 -34.23 25.45 25.22
N LEU A 196 -32.94 25.69 25.00
CA LEU A 196 -32.17 26.83 25.47
C LEU A 196 -31.68 27.68 24.28
N THR A 197 -31.94 28.97 24.31
CA THR A 197 -31.38 29.94 23.35
C THR A 197 -30.51 30.96 24.08
N LEU A 198 -29.26 31.13 23.64
CA LEU A 198 -28.28 32.07 24.17
C LEU A 198 -27.92 33.08 23.07
N GLU A 199 -28.32 34.34 23.22
CA GLU A 199 -27.96 35.41 22.29
C GLU A 199 -27.18 36.51 23.04
N ALA A 200 -25.86 36.51 22.88
CA ALA A 200 -24.96 37.51 23.42
C ALA A 200 -24.50 38.48 22.32
N GLY A 201 -24.38 39.76 22.67
CA GLY A 201 -23.64 40.75 21.87
C GLY A 201 -22.12 40.64 22.05
N GLY A 202 -21.67 39.87 23.05
CA GLY A 202 -20.29 39.47 23.29
C GLY A 202 -20.17 37.96 23.47
N ASN A 203 -19.49 37.52 24.52
CA ASN A 203 -19.14 36.11 24.74
C ASN A 203 -20.23 35.34 25.51
N VAL A 204 -20.28 34.03 25.30
CA VAL A 204 -21.04 33.10 26.14
C VAL A 204 -20.05 32.22 26.90
N ASP A 205 -20.04 32.27 28.22
CA ASP A 205 -19.20 31.39 29.06
C ASP A 205 -20.02 30.76 30.19
N THR A 206 -20.21 29.44 30.12
CA THR A 206 -20.88 28.64 31.15
C THR A 206 -19.91 27.82 31.98
N SER A 207 -18.61 28.02 31.85
CA SER A 207 -17.58 27.21 32.53
C SER A 207 -17.63 27.26 34.06
N SER A 208 -18.31 28.26 34.62
CA SER A 208 -18.52 28.41 36.08
C SER A 208 -19.80 27.73 36.58
N ALA A 209 -20.55 27.04 35.72
CA ALA A 209 -21.83 26.40 36.04
C ALA A 209 -21.95 24.99 35.44
N ILE A 210 -22.73 24.13 36.09
CA ILE A 210 -23.12 22.83 35.54
C ILE A 210 -24.38 23.04 34.70
N LEU A 211 -24.26 22.84 33.38
CA LEU A 211 -25.38 23.01 32.46
C LEU A 211 -25.97 21.65 32.05
N SER A 212 -27.28 21.49 32.25
CA SER A 212 -28.06 20.34 31.75
C SER A 212 -29.12 20.85 30.78
N ILE A 213 -29.01 20.44 29.51
CA ILE A 213 -29.85 20.87 28.38
C ILE A 213 -30.54 19.65 27.77
N PRO A 214 -31.65 19.16 28.33
CA PRO A 214 -32.41 18.08 27.71
C PRO A 214 -32.97 18.44 26.32
N GLY A 215 -33.26 19.72 26.07
CA GLY A 215 -33.75 20.26 24.79
C GLY A 215 -32.65 20.64 23.78
N ASN A 216 -33.02 21.41 22.77
CA ASN A 216 -32.11 22.00 21.79
C ASN A 216 -31.38 23.22 22.36
N LEU A 217 -30.13 23.41 21.97
CA LEU A 217 -29.30 24.57 22.25
C LEU A 217 -29.17 25.42 20.98
N SER A 218 -29.57 26.68 21.04
CA SER A 218 -29.32 27.69 20.02
C SER A 218 -28.38 28.78 20.55
N ILE A 219 -27.39 29.19 19.77
CA ILE A 219 -26.32 30.09 20.21
C ILE A 219 -26.06 31.18 19.17
N LYS A 220 -25.97 32.43 19.61
CA LYS A 220 -25.41 33.54 18.84
C LYS A 220 -24.49 34.35 19.75
N ALA A 221 -23.20 34.40 19.42
CA ALA A 221 -22.19 35.05 20.26
C ALA A 221 -20.93 35.39 19.47
N ASP A 222 -20.00 36.10 20.11
CA ASP A 222 -18.62 36.25 19.64
C ASP A 222 -17.83 34.99 19.98
N ASP A 223 -17.33 34.83 21.20
CA ASP A 223 -16.74 33.56 21.67
C ASP A 223 -17.75 32.72 22.45
N VAL A 224 -17.61 31.40 22.40
CA VAL A 224 -18.46 30.45 23.13
C VAL A 224 -17.59 29.47 23.92
N LYS A 225 -17.88 29.35 25.21
CA LYS A 225 -17.38 28.31 26.08
C LYS A 225 -18.53 27.68 26.85
N ILE A 226 -18.86 26.43 26.55
CA ILE A 226 -19.96 25.70 27.18
C ILE A 226 -19.43 24.43 27.82
N VAL A 227 -19.84 24.19 29.07
CA VAL A 227 -19.59 22.94 29.80
C VAL A 227 -20.93 22.35 30.22
N ALA A 228 -21.25 21.15 29.77
CA ALA A 228 -22.52 20.49 30.01
C ALA A 228 -22.37 19.06 30.58
N THR A 229 -23.34 18.63 31.39
CA THR A 229 -23.42 17.26 31.93
C THR A 229 -24.41 16.36 31.18
N SER A 230 -25.16 16.93 30.22
CA SER A 230 -26.09 16.21 29.35
C SER A 230 -25.63 16.22 27.89
N ASP A 231 -26.31 15.48 27.03
CA ASP A 231 -26.19 15.70 25.58
C ASP A 231 -26.35 17.18 25.23
N VAL A 232 -25.59 17.66 24.25
CA VAL A 232 -25.71 18.99 23.66
C VAL A 232 -26.30 18.84 22.26
N LYS A 233 -27.54 19.30 22.09
CA LYS A 233 -28.27 19.23 20.82
C LYS A 233 -28.25 20.59 20.13
N LEU A 234 -27.29 20.86 19.27
CA LEU A 234 -27.17 22.13 18.55
C LEU A 234 -28.27 22.25 17.49
N ALA A 235 -29.22 23.16 17.72
CA ALA A 235 -30.21 23.55 16.73
C ALA A 235 -29.61 24.61 15.80
N ASP A 236 -29.52 25.87 16.26
CA ASP A 236 -28.93 26.98 15.50
C ASP A 236 -27.67 27.51 16.19
N ALA A 237 -26.54 27.62 15.49
CA ALA A 237 -25.32 28.17 16.07
C ALA A 237 -24.64 29.12 15.09
N PHE A 238 -24.48 30.37 15.50
CA PHE A 238 -23.76 31.40 14.76
C PHE A 238 -22.75 32.08 15.70
N VAL A 239 -21.49 31.65 15.62
CA VAL A 239 -20.42 32.09 16.50
C VAL A 239 -19.30 32.73 15.68
N HIS A 240 -18.98 33.99 15.98
CA HIS A 240 -17.99 34.73 15.19
C HIS A 240 -16.54 34.39 15.57
N GLY A 241 -16.29 34.27 16.86
CA GLY A 241 -15.00 33.96 17.45
C GLY A 241 -14.83 32.46 17.68
N ASP A 242 -14.07 32.13 18.71
CA ASP A 242 -13.70 30.76 19.05
C ASP A 242 -14.83 30.04 19.78
N THR A 243 -14.95 28.74 19.54
CA THR A 243 -15.96 27.88 20.17
C THR A 243 -15.29 26.72 20.91
N GLU A 244 -15.64 26.56 22.17
CA GLU A 244 -15.32 25.41 23.00
C GLU A 244 -16.62 24.86 23.60
N ILE A 245 -17.02 23.66 23.20
CA ILE A 245 -18.17 22.95 23.81
C ILE A 245 -17.68 21.63 24.36
N SER A 246 -17.78 21.47 25.68
CA SER A 246 -17.41 20.27 26.40
C SER A 246 -18.64 19.64 27.06
N THR A 247 -18.83 18.33 26.89
CA THR A 247 -19.91 17.59 27.53
C THR A 247 -19.51 16.16 27.90
N VAL A 248 -20.09 15.63 28.98
CA VAL A 248 -20.01 14.19 29.30
C VAL A 248 -20.98 13.34 28.46
N GLY A 249 -21.90 13.98 27.73
CA GLY A 249 -22.84 13.33 26.81
C GLY A 249 -22.35 13.30 25.37
N ARG A 250 -23.30 13.36 24.43
CA ARG A 250 -23.08 13.46 22.98
C ARG A 250 -23.21 14.90 22.50
N ILE A 251 -22.58 15.24 21.38
CA ILE A 251 -22.84 16.48 20.65
C ILE A 251 -23.57 16.13 19.36
N ILE A 252 -24.76 16.70 19.16
CA ILE A 252 -25.69 16.32 18.11
C ILE A 252 -26.18 17.57 17.40
N GLN A 253 -26.15 17.60 16.08
CA GLN A 253 -26.81 18.64 15.31
C GLN A 253 -28.29 18.27 15.03
N THR A 254 -29.24 19.14 15.35
CA THR A 254 -30.68 18.90 15.20
C THR A 254 -31.34 19.67 14.03
N SER A 255 -30.65 20.67 13.43
CA SER A 255 -31.03 21.56 12.29
C SER A 255 -31.25 23.01 12.78
N PRO A 256 -30.73 24.11 12.16
CA PRO A 256 -30.14 24.37 10.83
C PRO A 256 -28.62 24.10 10.66
N ALA A 257 -28.03 24.65 9.59
CA ALA A 257 -26.58 24.74 9.37
C ALA A 257 -25.88 25.50 10.49
N LEU A 258 -24.81 24.93 11.02
CA LEU A 258 -23.98 25.57 12.02
C LEU A 258 -22.91 26.44 11.34
N ARG A 259 -22.60 27.57 11.95
CA ARG A 259 -21.68 28.57 11.39
C ARG A 259 -20.73 29.04 12.47
N PHE A 260 -19.46 28.67 12.31
CA PHE A 260 -18.39 28.99 13.24
C PHE A 260 -17.24 29.60 12.45
N THR A 261 -16.95 30.88 12.69
CA THR A 261 -15.90 31.57 11.91
C THR A 261 -14.53 31.57 12.56
N GLY A 262 -14.45 31.44 13.90
CA GLY A 262 -13.20 31.18 14.61
C GLY A 262 -12.89 29.69 14.72
N THR A 263 -11.93 29.34 15.58
CA THR A 263 -11.59 27.93 15.85
C THR A 263 -12.73 27.23 16.58
N SER A 264 -12.88 25.92 16.35
CA SER A 264 -13.95 25.12 16.94
C SER A 264 -13.38 23.91 17.64
N SER A 265 -13.74 23.73 18.92
CA SER A 265 -13.33 22.62 19.77
C SER A 265 -14.56 21.96 20.38
N PHE A 266 -14.83 20.71 19.99
CA PHE A 266 -15.95 19.92 20.47
C PHE A 266 -15.42 18.72 21.27
N ASN A 267 -15.71 18.64 22.57
CA ASN A 267 -15.29 17.54 23.42
C ASN A 267 -16.52 16.83 24.01
N ALA A 268 -16.65 15.54 23.73
CA ALA A 268 -17.75 14.71 24.17
C ALA A 268 -17.22 13.37 24.70
N SER A 269 -17.74 12.87 25.82
CA SER A 269 -17.48 11.45 26.17
C SER A 269 -18.24 10.50 25.23
N GLY A 270 -19.32 10.97 24.59
CA GLY A 270 -20.11 10.25 23.59
C GLY A 270 -19.72 10.53 22.14
N ASN A 271 -20.66 10.34 21.22
CA ASN A 271 -20.48 10.64 19.80
C ASN A 271 -20.61 12.15 19.53
N ILE A 272 -19.88 12.63 18.54
CA ILE A 272 -20.04 13.95 17.93
C ILE A 272 -20.60 13.74 16.52
N ASN A 273 -21.78 14.31 16.25
CA ASN A 273 -22.41 14.29 14.93
C ASN A 273 -22.76 15.70 14.48
N LEU A 274 -21.87 16.29 13.70
CA LEU A 274 -21.98 17.58 13.01
C LEU A 274 -21.90 17.36 11.48
N GLY A 275 -22.55 16.30 11.01
CA GLY A 275 -22.41 15.77 9.66
C GLY A 275 -23.35 16.37 8.61
N ARG A 276 -23.84 17.60 8.78
CA ARG A 276 -24.65 18.24 7.72
C ARG A 276 -23.75 18.95 6.71
N PRO A 277 -23.96 18.75 5.39
CA PRO A 277 -23.08 19.28 4.37
C PRO A 277 -23.21 20.80 4.17
N ASP A 278 -24.21 21.45 4.77
CA ASP A 278 -24.43 22.90 4.70
C ASP A 278 -23.77 23.68 5.86
N ASN A 279 -23.07 22.99 6.76
CA ASN A 279 -22.26 23.61 7.81
C ASN A 279 -21.13 24.47 7.24
N ASN A 280 -20.67 25.43 8.03
CA ASN A 280 -19.59 26.34 7.68
C ASN A 280 -18.66 26.59 8.88
N PHE A 281 -17.60 25.81 8.95
CA PHE A 281 -16.49 25.84 9.90
C PHE A 281 -15.27 26.47 9.22
N VAL A 282 -15.02 27.76 9.46
CA VAL A 282 -13.93 28.49 8.79
C VAL A 282 -12.58 28.28 9.50
N GLY A 283 -12.60 28.18 10.82
CA GLY A 283 -11.40 28.01 11.64
C GLY A 283 -10.85 26.59 11.68
N ALA A 284 -9.84 26.39 12.52
CA ALA A 284 -9.30 25.05 12.78
C ALA A 284 -10.31 24.25 13.60
N MET A 285 -10.45 22.97 13.29
CA MET A 285 -11.42 22.08 13.91
C MET A 285 -10.74 21.01 14.77
N SER A 286 -11.09 21.01 16.05
CA SER A 286 -10.73 20.00 17.04
C SER A 286 -11.98 19.29 17.54
N ALA A 287 -11.91 17.97 17.67
CA ALA A 287 -13.03 17.15 18.10
C ALA A 287 -12.53 15.92 18.87
N THR A 288 -13.01 15.69 20.09
CA THR A 288 -12.71 14.47 20.86
C THR A 288 -14.01 13.77 21.21
N GLY A 289 -14.15 12.50 20.81
CA GLY A 289 -15.37 11.71 21.06
C GLY A 289 -15.20 10.22 20.80
N GLN A 290 -16.27 9.45 20.96
CA GLN A 290 -16.26 8.03 20.61
C GLN A 290 -16.26 7.83 19.08
N ASN A 291 -17.25 8.41 18.39
CA ASN A 291 -17.26 8.59 16.94
C ASN A 291 -17.36 10.08 16.64
N VAL A 292 -16.66 10.53 15.61
CA VAL A 292 -16.64 11.94 15.18
C VAL A 292 -17.07 12.01 13.73
N VAL A 293 -18.19 12.68 13.46
CA VAL A 293 -18.67 12.99 12.11
C VAL A 293 -18.71 14.50 11.94
N LEU A 294 -17.98 15.01 10.96
CA LEU A 294 -17.86 16.43 10.66
C LEU A 294 -18.09 16.64 9.17
N SER A 295 -18.98 17.56 8.82
CA SER A 295 -19.21 17.96 7.44
C SER A 295 -19.14 19.47 7.26
N ASP A 296 -18.69 19.94 6.10
CA ASP A 296 -18.60 21.36 5.74
C ASP A 296 -18.96 21.58 4.27
N ALA A 297 -19.64 22.69 3.96
CA ALA A 297 -20.01 23.04 2.59
C ALA A 297 -18.81 23.35 1.68
N THR A 298 -17.65 23.65 2.27
CA THR A 298 -16.46 24.10 1.58
C THR A 298 -15.23 23.30 1.99
N HIS A 299 -14.63 23.53 3.16
CA HIS A 299 -13.33 22.96 3.50
C HIS A 299 -13.26 22.69 5.00
N ILE A 300 -12.67 21.56 5.38
CA ILE A 300 -12.37 21.28 6.79
C ILE A 300 -10.86 21.36 7.00
N ARG A 301 -10.45 22.16 7.98
CA ARG A 301 -9.06 22.23 8.45
C ARG A 301 -8.95 21.60 9.83
N LEU A 302 -8.48 20.37 9.87
CA LEU A 302 -8.31 19.56 11.08
C LEU A 302 -7.15 20.06 11.93
N ASP A 303 -7.31 20.00 13.26
CA ASP A 303 -6.26 20.25 14.24
C ASP A 303 -6.10 19.03 15.17
N ALA A 304 -6.83 18.96 16.29
CA ALA A 304 -6.84 17.80 17.17
C ALA A 304 -8.17 17.03 17.07
N VAL A 305 -8.25 16.05 16.18
CA VAL A 305 -9.42 15.18 16.02
C VAL A 305 -9.11 13.76 16.51
N LYS A 306 -9.74 13.36 17.61
CA LYS A 306 -9.48 12.10 18.31
C LYS A 306 -10.78 11.34 18.49
N ALA A 307 -10.92 10.21 17.80
CA ALA A 307 -12.05 9.30 17.98
C ALA A 307 -11.62 8.00 18.66
N GLY A 308 -12.46 7.48 19.57
CA GLY A 308 -12.28 6.13 20.11
C GLY A 308 -12.46 5.02 19.07
N THR A 309 -13.30 5.25 18.06
CA THR A 309 -13.61 4.29 16.99
C THR A 309 -13.46 4.87 15.59
N SER A 310 -14.28 5.84 15.18
CA SER A 310 -14.30 6.32 13.79
C SER A 310 -14.26 7.84 13.67
N VAL A 311 -13.54 8.31 12.65
CA VAL A 311 -13.54 9.69 12.17
C VAL A 311 -14.12 9.68 10.75
N VAL A 312 -15.17 10.47 10.53
CA VAL A 312 -15.77 10.69 9.21
C VAL A 312 -15.73 12.19 8.91
N ILE A 313 -15.03 12.56 7.84
CA ILE A 313 -14.90 13.94 7.38
C ILE A 313 -15.49 14.04 5.97
N ASP A 314 -16.45 14.94 5.77
CA ASP A 314 -17.08 15.18 4.48
C ASP A 314 -17.05 16.69 4.17
N ALA A 315 -16.10 17.12 3.34
CA ALA A 315 -15.92 18.51 2.96
C ALA A 315 -16.28 18.70 1.48
N GLY A 316 -17.12 19.67 1.15
CA GLY A 316 -17.51 19.99 -0.24
C GLY A 316 -16.39 20.52 -1.15
N GLY A 317 -15.14 20.53 -0.68
CA GLY A 317 -13.97 21.13 -1.31
C GLY A 317 -12.71 20.43 -0.81
N TYR A 318 -12.00 20.96 0.19
CA TYR A 318 -10.71 20.36 0.62
C TYR A 318 -10.70 19.96 2.10
N THR A 319 -10.14 18.80 2.41
CA THR A 319 -9.76 18.40 3.76
C THR A 319 -8.27 18.62 3.94
N THR A 320 -7.88 19.45 4.92
CA THR A 320 -6.49 19.75 5.25
C THR A 320 -6.25 19.67 6.76
N ASN A 321 -4.99 19.73 7.19
CA ASN A 321 -4.64 19.82 8.62
C ASN A 321 -3.72 21.01 8.95
N THR A 322 -3.71 21.42 10.22
CA THR A 322 -2.70 22.36 10.78
C THR A 322 -1.35 21.66 10.95
N ALA A 323 -0.28 22.41 11.22
CA ALA A 323 0.99 21.77 11.59
C ALA A 323 0.91 21.17 13.00
N ASN A 324 1.49 19.98 13.19
CA ASN A 324 1.38 19.19 14.41
C ASN A 324 -0.06 18.72 14.71
N ALA A 325 -0.86 18.55 13.66
CA ALA A 325 -2.22 18.05 13.81
C ALA A 325 -2.20 16.61 14.34
N ILE A 326 -3.16 16.27 15.20
CA ILE A 326 -3.33 14.93 15.76
C ILE A 326 -4.68 14.40 15.28
N VAL A 327 -4.66 13.42 14.38
CA VAL A 327 -5.88 12.86 13.77
C VAL A 327 -5.89 11.34 13.96
N LEU A 328 -6.68 10.89 14.93
CA LEU A 328 -6.62 9.52 15.47
C LEU A 328 -7.98 8.82 15.44
N GLY A 329 -7.96 7.54 15.10
CA GLY A 329 -9.10 6.63 15.24
C GLY A 329 -8.75 5.20 14.84
N LEU A 330 -9.70 4.27 14.97
CA LEU A 330 -9.54 2.93 14.39
C LEU A 330 -9.84 2.95 12.89
N ARG A 331 -10.84 3.74 12.48
CA ARG A 331 -11.25 3.95 11.09
C ARG A 331 -11.31 5.43 10.73
N GLY A 332 -10.79 5.81 9.57
CA GLY A 332 -10.90 7.15 9.01
C GLY A 332 -11.56 7.10 7.64
N ASP A 333 -12.68 7.79 7.45
CA ASP A 333 -13.31 7.96 6.14
C ASP A 333 -13.28 9.44 5.77
N PHE A 334 -12.62 9.77 4.66
CA PHE A 334 -12.42 11.15 4.20
C PHE A 334 -12.99 11.31 2.80
N PHE A 335 -13.92 12.26 2.66
CA PHE A 335 -14.58 12.62 1.40
C PHE A 335 -14.36 14.11 1.14
N ALA A 336 -13.70 14.45 0.04
CA ALA A 336 -13.47 15.84 -0.37
C ALA A 336 -12.99 15.94 -1.83
N ASP A 337 -13.15 17.07 -2.52
CA ASP A 337 -12.50 17.28 -3.83
C ASP A 337 -10.98 17.09 -3.76
N GLU A 338 -10.35 17.52 -2.66
CA GLU A 338 -8.93 17.28 -2.34
C GLU A 338 -8.72 16.87 -0.89
N ILE A 339 -7.87 15.87 -0.66
CA ILE A 339 -7.48 15.43 0.68
C ILE A 339 -5.98 15.64 0.84
N ARG A 340 -5.58 16.41 1.86
CA ARG A 340 -4.17 16.58 2.25
C ARG A 340 -4.01 16.42 3.75
N LEU A 341 -3.64 15.23 4.18
CA LEU A 341 -3.62 14.81 5.58
C LEU A 341 -2.26 14.27 6.00
N GLY A 342 -1.73 14.78 7.10
CA GLY A 342 -0.41 14.39 7.66
C GLY A 342 0.78 14.94 6.85
N ASN A 343 0.51 15.81 5.88
CA ASN A 343 1.52 16.30 4.94
C ASN A 343 2.36 17.46 5.49
N ARG A 344 2.20 17.82 6.77
CA ARG A 344 2.94 18.87 7.45
C ARG A 344 3.86 18.28 8.52
N THR A 345 4.86 19.07 8.91
CA THR A 345 5.84 18.65 9.92
C THR A 345 5.19 18.46 11.28
N GLY A 346 5.47 17.33 11.93
CA GLY A 346 5.06 17.04 13.29
C GLY A 346 3.64 16.50 13.43
N ASP A 347 2.93 16.29 12.33
CA ASP A 347 1.60 15.67 12.34
C ASP A 347 1.66 14.23 12.88
N ASP A 348 0.58 13.79 13.51
CA ASP A 348 0.36 12.43 14.00
C ASP A 348 -0.99 11.93 13.46
N VAL A 349 -0.94 11.17 12.38
CA VAL A 349 -2.13 10.63 11.70
C VAL A 349 -2.12 9.13 11.76
N ARG A 350 -3.14 8.55 12.44
CA ARG A 350 -3.19 7.11 12.71
C ARG A 350 -4.60 6.56 12.61
N PHE A 351 -4.80 5.75 11.57
CA PHE A 351 -5.96 4.88 11.39
C PHE A 351 -5.53 3.45 11.07
N ASN A 352 -6.23 2.43 11.58
CA ASN A 352 -5.96 1.04 11.17
C ASN A 352 -6.48 0.81 9.75
N VAL A 353 -7.58 1.48 9.42
CA VAL A 353 -8.28 1.33 8.16
C VAL A 353 -8.75 2.69 7.67
N THR A 354 -8.56 2.98 6.38
CA THR A 354 -8.84 4.29 5.81
C THR A 354 -9.56 4.20 4.46
N THR A 355 -10.60 5.01 4.27
CA THR A 355 -11.21 5.34 2.97
C THR A 355 -10.78 6.74 2.57
N LEU A 356 -10.31 6.94 1.33
CA LEU A 356 -9.81 8.22 0.82
C LEU A 356 -10.48 8.53 -0.52
N ASP A 357 -11.64 9.18 -0.49
CA ASP A 357 -12.42 9.45 -1.69
C ASP A 357 -12.29 10.93 -2.09
N SER A 358 -11.64 11.16 -3.23
CA SER A 358 -11.42 12.50 -3.75
C SER A 358 -11.63 12.61 -5.26
N GLN A 359 -12.10 13.78 -5.70
CA GLN A 359 -12.27 14.04 -7.14
C GLN A 359 -10.96 14.42 -7.85
N SER A 360 -9.95 14.88 -7.12
CA SER A 360 -8.71 15.40 -7.71
C SER A 360 -7.45 14.79 -7.12
N ARG A 361 -7.00 15.24 -5.95
CA ARG A 361 -5.73 14.84 -5.35
C ARG A 361 -5.91 14.36 -3.93
N THR A 362 -5.26 13.24 -3.63
CA THR A 362 -5.07 12.74 -2.29
C THR A 362 -3.59 12.71 -1.93
N GLU A 363 -3.26 13.36 -0.82
CA GLU A 363 -1.99 13.26 -0.12
C GLU A 363 -2.26 12.77 1.29
N TYR A 364 -1.84 11.54 1.56
CA TYR A 364 -2.08 10.90 2.85
C TYR A 364 -0.78 10.38 3.44
N TYR A 365 -0.40 10.93 4.58
CA TYR A 365 0.77 10.54 5.35
C TYR A 365 0.31 10.00 6.69
N SER A 366 0.81 8.83 7.09
CA SER A 366 0.44 8.19 8.36
C SER A 366 1.68 7.63 9.05
N ASP A 367 1.73 7.80 10.37
CA ASP A 367 2.82 7.33 11.22
C ASP A 367 2.71 5.84 11.57
N GLN A 368 1.67 5.18 11.09
CA GLN A 368 1.47 3.74 11.24
C GLN A 368 1.16 3.04 9.91
N SER A 369 1.10 1.71 9.97
CA SER A 369 0.68 0.91 8.82
C SER A 369 -0.82 1.10 8.58
N ILE A 370 -1.21 1.14 7.31
CA ILE A 370 -2.61 1.34 6.93
C ILE A 370 -3.15 0.16 6.16
N ARG A 371 -4.46 -0.02 6.27
CA ARG A 371 -5.27 -0.81 5.36
C ARG A 371 -6.20 0.11 4.58
N LEU A 372 -6.08 0.16 3.26
CA LEU A 372 -6.98 0.90 2.39
C LEU A 372 -8.30 0.12 2.20
N LEU A 373 -9.45 0.80 2.30
CA LEU A 373 -10.80 0.24 2.14
C LEU A 373 -11.58 0.88 0.97
N ASN A 374 -12.63 0.18 0.52
CA ASN A 374 -13.75 0.63 -0.31
C ASN A 374 -13.38 1.21 -1.67
N LEU A 375 -12.99 2.49 -1.69
CA LEU A 375 -12.73 3.34 -2.84
C LEU A 375 -11.69 4.38 -2.41
N SER A 376 -10.44 4.19 -2.84
CA SER A 376 -9.47 5.28 -2.84
C SER A 376 -9.44 5.86 -4.25
N ALA A 377 -10.38 6.76 -4.55
CA ALA A 377 -10.49 7.43 -5.84
C ALA A 377 -9.78 8.78 -5.80
N ALA A 378 -8.93 9.04 -6.78
CA ALA A 378 -8.35 10.35 -7.02
C ALA A 378 -7.82 10.40 -8.46
N SER A 379 -7.81 11.57 -9.10
CA SER A 379 -6.96 11.76 -10.27
C SER A 379 -5.48 11.49 -9.93
N SER A 380 -5.03 11.88 -8.73
CA SER A 380 -3.66 11.64 -8.23
C SER A 380 -3.67 11.19 -6.77
N LEU A 381 -3.08 10.03 -6.48
CA LEU A 381 -3.04 9.42 -5.16
C LEU A 381 -1.60 9.28 -4.66
N VAL A 382 -1.28 9.94 -3.55
CA VAL A 382 0.01 9.81 -2.85
C VAL A 382 -0.26 9.30 -1.43
N ALA A 383 0.25 8.11 -1.12
CA ALA A 383 0.18 7.53 0.21
C ALA A 383 1.57 7.19 0.73
N SER A 384 1.92 7.70 1.91
CA SER A 384 3.22 7.46 2.56
C SER A 384 3.04 7.03 4.00
N THR A 385 3.37 5.78 4.32
CA THR A 385 3.11 5.19 5.63
C THR A 385 4.22 4.22 6.06
N VAL A 386 4.05 3.47 7.17
CA VAL A 386 4.99 2.40 7.56
C VAL A 386 4.86 1.16 6.66
N SER A 387 3.63 0.71 6.42
CA SER A 387 3.26 -0.38 5.51
C SER A 387 1.90 -0.04 4.89
N ILE A 388 1.69 -0.44 3.64
CA ILE A 388 0.42 -0.25 2.93
C ILE A 388 -0.12 -1.61 2.53
N PHE A 389 -1.35 -1.89 2.96
CA PHE A 389 -2.11 -3.07 2.60
C PHE A 389 -3.48 -2.63 2.08
N ASP A 390 -4.11 -3.43 1.24
CA ASP A 390 -5.54 -3.33 1.02
C ASP A 390 -6.33 -4.26 1.99
N SER A 391 -7.64 -4.06 2.03
CA SER A 391 -8.56 -5.04 2.61
C SER A 391 -8.88 -6.13 1.61
N ALA A 392 -9.35 -7.29 2.08
CA ALA A 392 -9.76 -8.43 1.23
C ALA A 392 -10.73 -8.10 0.07
N THR A 393 -11.40 -6.94 0.09
CA THR A 393 -12.12 -6.38 -1.05
C THR A 393 -11.88 -4.87 -1.09
N ALA A 394 -10.92 -4.40 -1.88
CA ALA A 394 -10.63 -2.97 -2.04
C ALA A 394 -10.81 -2.49 -3.47
N THR A 395 -11.31 -1.27 -3.65
CA THR A 395 -11.21 -0.52 -4.92
C THR A 395 -10.18 0.58 -4.76
N ILE A 396 -9.16 0.59 -5.61
CA ILE A 396 -8.13 1.63 -5.68
C ILE A 396 -8.17 2.17 -7.11
N ASP A 397 -8.57 3.44 -7.26
CA ASP A 397 -8.73 4.07 -8.57
C ASP A 397 -7.95 5.38 -8.62
N ALA A 398 -6.82 5.35 -9.33
CA ALA A 398 -5.92 6.48 -9.47
C ALA A 398 -5.72 6.82 -10.95
N GLU A 399 -6.66 7.56 -11.54
CA GLU A 399 -6.78 7.75 -12.99
C GLU A 399 -5.48 8.20 -13.69
N PHE A 400 -4.69 9.08 -13.07
CA PHE A 400 -3.47 9.61 -13.69
C PHE A 400 -2.19 9.11 -13.03
N ASN A 401 -2.04 9.28 -11.71
CA ASN A 401 -0.80 8.95 -11.01
C ASN A 401 -1.06 8.39 -9.61
N ALA A 402 -0.42 7.26 -9.30
CA ALA A 402 -0.41 6.63 -7.99
C ALA A 402 1.02 6.52 -7.47
N LYS A 403 1.28 7.04 -6.27
CA LYS A 403 2.56 6.90 -5.57
C LYS A 403 2.34 6.32 -4.19
N PHE A 404 2.91 5.13 -3.97
CA PHE A 404 2.88 4.45 -2.69
C PHE A 404 4.30 4.37 -2.13
N THR A 405 4.49 4.85 -0.90
CA THR A 405 5.78 4.82 -0.19
C THR A 405 5.59 4.17 1.16
N ALA A 406 6.28 3.05 1.40
CA ALA A 406 6.26 2.38 2.68
C ALA A 406 7.56 1.62 2.92
N PRO A 407 8.35 1.94 3.96
CA PRO A 407 9.66 1.35 4.15
C PRO A 407 9.60 -0.17 4.41
N ARG A 408 8.50 -0.68 5.00
CA ARG A 408 8.39 -2.09 5.37
C ARG A 408 7.81 -2.95 4.25
N SER A 409 6.63 -2.61 3.74
CA SER A 409 5.97 -3.38 2.68
C SER A 409 4.83 -2.64 2.01
N ILE A 410 4.60 -2.95 0.74
CA ILE A 410 3.40 -2.60 -0.04
C ILE A 410 2.78 -3.91 -0.53
N SER A 411 1.50 -4.14 -0.28
CA SER A 411 0.70 -5.23 -0.85
C SER A 411 -0.63 -4.63 -1.27
N LEU A 412 -0.87 -4.57 -2.58
CA LEU A 412 -2.05 -3.95 -3.18
C LEU A 412 -2.63 -4.89 -4.24
N GLY A 413 -3.92 -5.17 -4.18
CA GLY A 413 -4.62 -6.08 -5.09
C GLY A 413 -4.23 -7.54 -4.89
N ASP A 414 -3.91 -7.94 -3.66
CA ASP A 414 -3.39 -9.29 -3.40
C ASP A 414 -4.46 -10.40 -3.46
N THR A 415 -5.72 -10.03 -3.66
CA THR A 415 -6.84 -10.96 -3.88
C THR A 415 -7.54 -10.71 -5.21
N ASN A 416 -8.26 -11.72 -5.70
CA ASN A 416 -9.05 -11.62 -6.95
C ASN A 416 -10.37 -10.85 -6.78
N THR A 417 -10.66 -10.35 -5.59
CA THR A 417 -11.85 -9.55 -5.28
C THR A 417 -11.54 -8.08 -5.14
N ASP A 418 -10.26 -7.72 -5.21
CA ASP A 418 -9.84 -6.34 -5.30
C ASP A 418 -10.04 -5.83 -6.73
N SER A 419 -10.16 -4.51 -6.84
CA SER A 419 -10.11 -3.82 -8.12
C SER A 419 -9.12 -2.67 -8.02
N VAL A 420 -8.05 -2.76 -8.80
CA VAL A 420 -6.96 -1.77 -8.80
C VAL A 420 -6.80 -1.24 -10.21
N THR A 421 -7.04 0.05 -10.38
CA THR A 421 -6.83 0.77 -11.64
C THR A 421 -5.96 2.00 -11.37
N THR A 422 -4.79 2.08 -11.99
CA THR A 422 -3.84 3.18 -11.87
C THR A 422 -3.36 3.61 -13.25
N GLY A 423 -3.27 4.92 -13.49
CA GLY A 423 -2.72 5.45 -14.74
C GLY A 423 -1.21 5.20 -14.83
N GLN A 424 -0.43 5.92 -14.02
CA GLN A 424 0.99 5.68 -13.81
C GLN A 424 1.25 5.34 -12.36
N VAL A 425 2.23 4.48 -12.09
CA VAL A 425 2.51 3.99 -10.74
C VAL A 425 3.97 4.15 -10.33
N THR A 426 4.18 4.55 -9.09
CA THR A 426 5.48 4.54 -8.40
C THR A 426 5.36 3.78 -7.08
N LEU A 427 6.14 2.73 -6.89
CA LEU A 427 6.12 1.87 -5.69
C LEU A 427 7.46 1.93 -4.97
N GLN A 428 7.50 2.47 -3.75
CA GLN A 428 8.74 2.68 -3.00
C GLN A 428 8.73 1.95 -1.66
N SER A 429 9.50 0.86 -1.57
CA SER A 429 9.69 0.10 -0.33
C SER A 429 11.11 -0.45 -0.22
N ASP A 430 11.65 -0.50 1.01
CA ASP A 430 12.88 -1.23 1.29
C ASP A 430 12.64 -2.73 1.51
N GLY A 431 11.37 -3.14 1.68
CA GLY A 431 10.95 -4.53 1.83
C GLY A 431 10.17 -5.05 0.62
N TYR A 432 9.14 -5.86 0.87
CA TYR A 432 8.33 -6.50 -0.16
C TYR A 432 7.40 -5.50 -0.86
N VAL A 433 7.24 -5.65 -2.17
CA VAL A 433 6.24 -4.95 -2.99
C VAL A 433 5.45 -6.00 -3.76
N GLY A 434 4.17 -6.14 -3.45
CA GLY A 434 3.17 -6.85 -4.24
C GLY A 434 2.16 -5.85 -4.79
N PHE A 435 1.92 -5.90 -6.09
CA PHE A 435 1.01 -5.00 -6.77
C PHE A 435 0.28 -5.75 -7.89
N ALA A 436 -1.04 -5.84 -7.80
CA ALA A 436 -1.88 -6.32 -8.89
C ALA A 436 -2.70 -5.17 -9.47
N GLU A 437 -2.81 -5.14 -10.79
CA GLU A 437 -3.49 -4.12 -11.58
C GLU A 437 -4.48 -4.81 -12.54
N ASP A 438 -5.73 -4.36 -12.57
CA ASP A 438 -6.80 -4.94 -13.41
C ASP A 438 -6.67 -4.53 -14.90
N GLY A 439 -5.80 -3.57 -15.20
CA GLY A 439 -5.54 -3.05 -16.52
C GLY A 439 -4.05 -2.99 -16.85
N ASP A 440 -3.66 -1.91 -17.53
CA ASP A 440 -2.27 -1.64 -17.86
C ASP A 440 -1.54 -1.03 -16.66
N ALA A 441 -0.39 -1.59 -16.29
CA ALA A 441 0.48 -1.01 -15.28
C ALA A 441 1.61 -0.22 -15.96
N ARG A 442 1.70 1.08 -15.72
CA ARG A 442 2.75 1.95 -16.28
C ARG A 442 3.66 2.52 -15.20
N PHE A 443 4.85 1.97 -15.05
CA PHE A 443 5.84 2.46 -14.09
C PHE A 443 6.42 3.82 -14.50
N VAL A 444 6.44 4.74 -13.54
CA VAL A 444 7.07 6.07 -13.66
C VAL A 444 7.99 6.31 -12.46
N GLY A 445 8.93 7.24 -12.61
CA GLY A 445 9.76 7.69 -11.50
C GLY A 445 10.68 6.60 -10.98
N ASN A 446 10.70 6.35 -9.67
CA ASN A 446 11.62 5.43 -9.03
C ASN A 446 10.87 4.38 -8.22
N SER A 447 10.70 3.19 -8.79
CA SER A 447 10.07 2.05 -8.14
C SER A 447 11.13 1.08 -7.60
N ILE A 448 11.08 0.82 -6.29
CA ILE A 448 12.09 0.04 -5.57
C ILE A 448 11.39 -0.97 -4.67
N GLY A 449 11.89 -2.21 -4.65
CA GLY A 449 11.54 -3.23 -3.68
C GLY A 449 12.70 -4.18 -3.42
N GLN A 450 12.71 -4.82 -2.24
CA GLN A 450 13.55 -5.99 -2.00
C GLN A 450 13.10 -7.12 -2.94
N PHE A 451 11.82 -7.44 -2.91
CA PHE A 451 11.16 -8.29 -3.89
C PHE A 451 10.04 -7.48 -4.52
N LEU A 452 9.95 -7.53 -5.84
CA LEU A 452 8.91 -6.86 -6.60
C LEU A 452 8.08 -7.93 -7.32
N PHE A 453 6.83 -8.09 -6.89
CA PHE A 453 5.83 -8.91 -7.55
C PHE A 453 4.79 -8.00 -8.17
N VAL A 454 4.64 -8.10 -9.49
CA VAL A 454 3.71 -7.27 -10.26
C VAL A 454 2.82 -8.19 -11.08
N SER A 455 1.51 -8.05 -10.89
CA SER A 455 0.49 -8.68 -11.72
C SER A 455 -0.26 -7.59 -12.48
N ALA A 456 -0.43 -7.73 -13.79
CA ALA A 456 -1.21 -6.82 -14.60
C ALA A 456 -2.12 -7.63 -15.55
N ASP A 457 -3.41 -7.38 -15.51
CA ASP A 457 -4.34 -8.00 -16.45
C ASP A 457 -4.15 -7.46 -17.88
N GLY A 458 -3.56 -6.27 -18.02
CA GLY A 458 -3.11 -5.65 -19.27
C GLY A 458 -1.59 -5.68 -19.48
N ALA A 459 -1.07 -4.66 -20.16
CA ALA A 459 0.34 -4.49 -20.46
C ALA A 459 1.11 -3.89 -19.27
N LEU A 460 2.31 -4.39 -19.03
CA LEU A 460 3.26 -3.81 -18.08
C LEU A 460 4.33 -3.01 -18.83
N THR A 461 4.34 -1.69 -18.64
CA THR A 461 5.26 -0.76 -19.33
C THR A 461 5.97 0.17 -18.37
N ASP A 462 7.00 0.86 -18.85
CA ASP A 462 7.58 2.01 -18.16
C ASP A 462 7.60 3.28 -19.04
N THR A 463 7.77 4.43 -18.39
CA THR A 463 8.03 5.71 -19.06
C THR A 463 9.53 5.87 -19.32
N ASP A 464 9.91 6.77 -20.23
CA ASP A 464 11.29 7.25 -20.32
C ASP A 464 11.82 7.69 -18.93
N ALA A 465 13.10 7.43 -18.67
CA ALA A 465 13.79 7.73 -17.42
C ALA A 465 13.22 7.05 -16.14
N ALA A 466 12.29 6.10 -16.27
CA ALA A 466 11.84 5.30 -15.14
C ALA A 466 12.98 4.45 -14.58
N THR A 467 13.00 4.29 -13.26
CA THR A 467 13.90 3.41 -12.51
C THR A 467 13.08 2.31 -11.87
N ILE A 468 13.43 1.05 -12.15
CA ILE A 468 12.84 -0.14 -11.52
C ILE A 468 13.99 -0.93 -10.91
N ASN A 469 13.98 -1.11 -9.59
CA ASN A 469 15.05 -1.79 -8.87
C ASN A 469 14.49 -2.87 -7.93
N ALA A 470 14.56 -4.13 -8.37
CA ALA A 470 14.18 -5.31 -7.61
C ALA A 470 15.43 -5.99 -7.02
N ARG A 471 15.77 -5.67 -5.76
CA ARG A 471 17.10 -5.98 -5.20
C ARG A 471 17.38 -7.48 -5.05
N ASN A 472 16.38 -8.30 -4.76
CA ASN A 472 16.51 -9.75 -4.58
C ASN A 472 15.77 -10.57 -5.63
N GLY A 473 14.63 -10.08 -6.13
CA GLY A 473 13.86 -10.81 -7.13
C GLY A 473 12.70 -10.03 -7.70
N LEU A 474 12.42 -10.30 -8.96
CA LEU A 474 11.32 -9.77 -9.75
C LEU A 474 10.46 -10.94 -10.24
N ARG A 475 9.16 -10.89 -9.98
CA ARG A 475 8.17 -11.77 -10.60
C ARG A 475 7.14 -10.89 -11.30
N ILE A 476 6.88 -11.20 -12.57
CA ILE A 476 5.88 -10.49 -13.38
C ILE A 476 4.86 -11.48 -13.90
N GLU A 477 3.59 -11.11 -13.79
CA GLU A 477 2.46 -11.76 -14.45
C GLU A 477 1.75 -10.67 -15.27
N ALA A 478 1.69 -10.80 -16.60
CA ALA A 478 1.14 -9.74 -17.43
C ALA A 478 0.54 -10.26 -18.74
N ALA A 479 -0.30 -9.46 -19.41
CA ALA A 479 -0.68 -9.75 -20.79
C ALA A 479 0.51 -9.57 -21.75
N SER A 480 1.28 -8.50 -21.57
CA SER A 480 2.53 -8.25 -22.27
C SER A 480 3.47 -7.41 -21.40
N VAL A 481 4.76 -7.42 -21.68
CA VAL A 481 5.76 -6.69 -20.90
C VAL A 481 6.69 -5.93 -21.82
N ARG A 482 6.97 -4.67 -21.49
CA ARG A 482 8.00 -3.87 -22.12
C ARG A 482 8.64 -2.96 -21.09
N LEU A 483 9.79 -3.37 -20.55
CA LEU A 483 10.51 -2.65 -19.50
C LEU A 483 11.95 -2.35 -19.91
N GLY A 484 12.37 -1.10 -19.69
CA GLY A 484 13.74 -0.66 -19.94
C GLY A 484 14.05 -0.37 -21.41
N ASP A 485 13.04 -0.15 -22.25
CA ASP A 485 13.21 0.02 -23.69
C ASP A 485 13.78 1.39 -24.11
N ALA A 486 13.62 2.43 -23.28
CA ALA A 486 14.31 3.71 -23.48
C ALA A 486 15.73 3.69 -22.86
N GLU A 487 16.71 4.28 -23.54
CA GLU A 487 18.11 4.31 -23.07
C GLU A 487 18.29 5.01 -21.72
N SER A 488 17.34 5.89 -21.36
CA SER A 488 17.33 6.61 -20.09
C SER A 488 16.80 5.77 -18.92
N ASN A 489 16.18 4.61 -19.19
CA ASN A 489 15.64 3.74 -18.15
C ASN A 489 16.75 3.11 -17.31
N LYS A 490 16.43 2.89 -16.04
CA LYS A 490 17.31 2.20 -15.09
C LYS A 490 16.59 0.99 -14.52
N PHE A 491 16.62 -0.10 -15.28
CA PHE A 491 16.01 -1.35 -14.84
C PHE A 491 17.07 -2.34 -14.33
N LYS A 492 16.87 -2.83 -13.10
CA LYS A 492 17.75 -3.79 -12.42
C LYS A 492 16.91 -4.81 -11.65
N ALA A 493 17.19 -6.10 -11.86
CA ALA A 493 16.64 -7.17 -11.04
C ALA A 493 17.68 -8.28 -10.83
N SER A 494 17.87 -8.72 -9.58
CA SER A 494 18.86 -9.77 -9.29
C SER A 494 18.44 -11.17 -9.76
N ALA A 495 17.14 -11.39 -9.93
CA ALA A 495 16.53 -12.64 -10.34
C ALA A 495 15.17 -12.34 -10.97
N THR A 496 14.82 -13.00 -12.08
CA THR A 496 13.62 -12.72 -12.86
C THR A 496 12.82 -14.00 -13.16
N THR A 497 11.51 -13.95 -12.91
CA THR A 497 10.55 -14.99 -13.30
C THR A 497 9.34 -14.34 -13.99
N LEU A 498 8.91 -14.90 -15.12
CA LEU A 498 7.92 -14.27 -16.01
C LEU A 498 6.75 -15.22 -16.33
N GLN A 499 5.52 -14.76 -16.22
CA GLN A 499 4.31 -15.46 -16.66
C GLN A 499 3.51 -14.54 -17.58
N ILE A 500 3.82 -14.56 -18.88
CA ILE A 500 3.36 -13.56 -19.84
C ILE A 500 2.50 -14.21 -20.92
N ARG A 501 1.29 -13.69 -21.13
CA ARG A 501 0.31 -14.23 -22.10
C ARG A 501 0.56 -13.80 -23.56
N GLY A 502 1.55 -12.94 -23.78
CA GLY A 502 1.91 -12.35 -25.06
C GLY A 502 3.40 -12.05 -25.12
N ASP A 503 3.78 -10.93 -25.76
CA ASP A 503 5.19 -10.57 -25.95
C ASP A 503 5.82 -9.99 -24.69
N ALA A 504 7.12 -10.25 -24.52
CA ALA A 504 7.92 -9.74 -23.42
C ALA A 504 9.24 -9.13 -23.92
N PHE A 505 9.50 -7.89 -23.52
CA PHE A 505 10.75 -7.19 -23.71
C PHE A 505 11.28 -6.71 -22.35
N LEU A 506 12.51 -7.09 -22.02
CA LEU A 506 13.20 -6.66 -20.82
C LEU A 506 14.63 -6.25 -21.17
N ARG A 507 15.03 -5.03 -20.81
CA ARG A 507 16.44 -4.61 -20.90
C ARG A 507 16.98 -4.13 -19.57
N GLN A 508 17.95 -4.85 -19.01
CA GLN A 508 18.56 -4.51 -17.72
C GLN A 508 19.95 -3.90 -17.86
N LEU A 509 20.29 -2.98 -16.96
CA LEU A 509 21.65 -2.44 -16.81
C LEU A 509 22.61 -3.44 -16.14
N THR A 510 22.06 -4.45 -15.49
CA THR A 510 22.79 -5.52 -14.80
C THR A 510 22.53 -6.85 -15.51
N ASN A 511 23.13 -7.92 -14.99
CA ASN A 511 22.85 -9.26 -15.48
C ASN A 511 21.33 -9.53 -15.45
N VAL A 512 20.81 -10.13 -16.52
CA VAL A 512 19.51 -10.79 -16.48
C VAL A 512 19.75 -12.21 -16.00
N LEU A 513 19.24 -12.55 -14.82
CA LEU A 513 19.28 -13.92 -14.29
C LEU A 513 17.87 -14.51 -14.29
N MET A 514 17.60 -15.44 -15.20
CA MET A 514 16.33 -16.16 -15.28
C MET A 514 16.28 -17.28 -14.22
N THR A 515 15.17 -17.35 -13.49
CA THR A 515 14.97 -18.33 -12.41
C THR A 515 13.53 -18.84 -12.38
N GLY A 516 13.33 -19.98 -11.72
CA GLY A 516 12.03 -20.59 -11.54
C GLY A 516 11.43 -21.05 -12.87
N ASN A 517 10.09 -21.09 -12.94
CA ASN A 517 9.35 -21.39 -14.15
C ASN A 517 8.90 -20.10 -14.80
N SER A 518 9.34 -19.86 -16.03
CA SER A 518 8.98 -18.73 -16.87
C SER A 518 8.32 -19.20 -18.16
N VAL A 519 7.13 -18.69 -18.43
CA VAL A 519 6.33 -18.99 -19.63
C VAL A 519 5.96 -17.67 -20.29
N ILE A 520 6.30 -17.54 -21.56
CA ILE A 520 5.99 -16.37 -22.40
C ILE A 520 5.31 -16.93 -23.65
N ASP A 521 4.00 -16.72 -23.79
CA ASP A 521 3.22 -17.31 -24.89
C ASP A 521 3.50 -16.64 -26.25
N GLY A 522 4.07 -15.43 -26.25
CA GLY A 522 4.50 -14.69 -27.45
C GLY A 522 6.01 -14.75 -27.70
N ASP A 523 6.54 -13.65 -28.26
CA ASP A 523 7.97 -13.46 -28.49
C ASP A 523 8.66 -12.92 -27.22
N LEU A 524 9.92 -13.30 -27.03
CA LEU A 524 10.73 -12.85 -25.89
C LEU A 524 11.99 -12.13 -26.38
N THR A 525 12.24 -10.94 -25.85
CA THR A 525 13.54 -10.26 -25.92
C THR A 525 14.09 -10.06 -24.51
N LEU A 526 15.25 -10.68 -24.24
CA LEU A 526 16.03 -10.46 -23.01
C LEU A 526 17.32 -9.73 -23.35
N ALA A 527 17.45 -8.48 -22.93
CA ALA A 527 18.64 -7.67 -23.15
C ALA A 527 19.32 -7.31 -21.83
N SER A 528 20.65 -7.31 -21.84
CA SER A 528 21.47 -6.89 -20.70
C SER A 528 22.70 -6.12 -21.20
N GLU A 529 23.04 -5.01 -20.54
CA GLU A 529 24.35 -4.37 -20.73
C GLU A 529 25.52 -5.23 -20.20
N ALA A 530 25.21 -6.29 -19.44
CA ALA A 530 26.15 -7.22 -18.84
C ALA A 530 25.94 -8.64 -19.38
N GLN A 531 25.46 -9.59 -18.56
CA GLN A 531 25.29 -11.00 -18.96
C GLN A 531 23.83 -11.42 -18.95
N VAL A 532 23.46 -12.37 -19.81
CA VAL A 532 22.19 -13.09 -19.68
C VAL A 532 22.47 -14.53 -19.26
N LEU A 533 21.94 -14.90 -18.10
CA LEU A 533 22.20 -16.13 -17.38
C LEU A 533 20.89 -16.81 -16.99
N ASP A 534 20.92 -18.10 -16.73
CA ASP A 534 19.88 -18.80 -15.99
C ASP A 534 20.43 -19.62 -14.82
N THR A 535 19.55 -19.96 -13.87
CA THR A 535 19.90 -20.87 -12.76
C THR A 535 19.82 -22.32 -13.20
N PHE A 536 20.57 -23.22 -12.54
CA PHE A 536 20.62 -24.66 -12.86
C PHE A 536 19.25 -25.37 -12.96
N SER A 537 18.20 -24.85 -12.33
CA SER A 537 16.84 -25.43 -12.34
C SER A 537 15.80 -24.46 -12.91
N SER A 538 16.20 -23.59 -13.85
CA SER A 538 15.28 -22.71 -14.56
C SER A 538 14.46 -23.47 -15.61
N PHE A 539 13.21 -23.07 -15.82
CA PHE A 539 12.37 -23.53 -16.92
C PHE A 539 11.95 -22.29 -17.70
N LEU A 540 12.39 -22.17 -18.95
CA LEU A 540 12.03 -21.07 -19.85
C LEU A 540 11.37 -21.64 -21.11
N THR A 541 10.09 -21.29 -21.29
CA THR A 541 9.29 -21.72 -22.45
C THR A 541 8.79 -20.50 -23.22
N VAL A 542 9.15 -20.44 -24.49
CA VAL A 542 8.81 -19.36 -25.43
C VAL A 542 8.32 -19.97 -26.74
N PRO A 543 7.02 -20.25 -26.93
CA PRO A 543 6.52 -20.85 -28.18
C PRO A 543 6.78 -19.99 -29.42
N GLY A 544 7.03 -18.69 -29.25
CA GLY A 544 7.45 -17.76 -30.30
C GLY A 544 8.97 -17.74 -30.56
N HIS A 545 9.44 -16.58 -31.00
CA HIS A 545 10.85 -16.28 -31.21
C HIS A 545 11.50 -15.70 -29.93
N MET A 546 12.66 -16.23 -29.56
CA MET A 546 13.47 -15.73 -28.45
C MET A 546 14.71 -15.00 -28.96
N HIS A 547 14.82 -13.70 -28.68
CA HIS A 547 16.04 -12.92 -28.88
C HIS A 547 16.75 -12.67 -27.54
N VAL A 548 18.07 -12.79 -27.52
CA VAL A 548 18.87 -12.54 -26.32
C VAL A 548 20.06 -11.63 -26.66
N GLU A 549 20.22 -10.54 -25.92
CA GLU A 549 21.32 -9.59 -26.09
C GLU A 549 22.12 -9.48 -24.79
N GLY A 550 23.45 -9.62 -24.88
CA GLY A 550 24.33 -9.35 -23.76
C GLY A 550 25.80 -9.61 -24.03
N ASN A 551 26.69 -8.98 -23.26
CA ASN A 551 28.13 -9.15 -23.38
C ASN A 551 28.55 -10.62 -23.36
N ARG A 552 27.88 -11.45 -22.54
CA ARG A 552 27.98 -12.91 -22.57
C ARG A 552 26.59 -13.52 -22.35
N ILE A 553 26.27 -14.53 -23.14
CA ILE A 553 24.99 -15.24 -23.07
C ILE A 553 25.24 -16.69 -22.69
N TYR A 554 24.52 -17.17 -21.69
CA TYR A 554 24.65 -18.51 -21.16
C TYR A 554 23.30 -18.97 -20.58
N ILE A 555 22.49 -19.68 -21.40
CA ILE A 555 21.12 -20.06 -21.05
C ILE A 555 20.86 -21.54 -21.33
N GLY A 556 20.19 -22.21 -20.39
CA GLY A 556 19.78 -23.62 -20.49
C GLY A 556 20.91 -24.59 -20.16
N ASP A 557 21.96 -24.11 -19.50
CA ASP A 557 23.27 -24.76 -19.43
C ASP A 557 23.34 -26.02 -18.55
N SER A 558 22.25 -26.34 -17.86
CA SER A 558 22.19 -27.39 -16.86
C SER A 558 21.36 -28.57 -17.33
N LEU A 559 21.76 -29.78 -16.89
CA LEU A 559 20.98 -31.01 -17.09
C LEU A 559 19.57 -30.95 -16.49
N THR A 560 19.33 -30.03 -15.54
CA THR A 560 18.03 -29.83 -14.89
C THR A 560 17.31 -28.57 -15.35
N SER A 561 17.94 -27.74 -16.20
CA SER A 561 17.27 -26.60 -16.81
C SER A 561 16.48 -27.03 -18.04
N HIS A 562 15.38 -26.32 -18.32
CA HIS A 562 14.59 -26.54 -19.52
C HIS A 562 14.50 -25.25 -20.33
N LEU A 563 14.96 -25.28 -21.58
CA LEU A 563 14.80 -24.17 -22.52
C LEU A 563 14.11 -24.67 -23.78
N SER A 564 12.98 -24.05 -24.14
CA SER A 564 12.23 -24.36 -25.35
C SER A 564 11.83 -23.08 -26.05
N ALA A 565 12.28 -22.92 -27.30
CA ALA A 565 11.81 -21.87 -28.19
C ALA A 565 11.59 -22.42 -29.60
N LYS A 566 10.60 -21.88 -30.35
CA LYS A 566 10.39 -22.28 -31.75
C LYS A 566 11.56 -21.81 -32.62
N SER A 567 12.02 -20.59 -32.37
CA SER A 567 13.20 -20.02 -33.01
C SER A 567 13.95 -19.10 -32.05
N PHE A 568 15.23 -18.89 -32.32
CA PHE A 568 16.07 -18.05 -31.49
C PHE A 568 17.09 -17.25 -32.30
N SER A 569 17.50 -16.12 -31.73
CA SER A 569 18.70 -15.37 -32.10
C SER A 569 19.41 -14.87 -30.85
N PHE A 570 20.66 -14.48 -31.02
CA PHE A 570 21.44 -13.88 -29.96
C PHE A 570 22.35 -12.77 -30.49
N ASP A 571 22.63 -11.76 -29.69
CA ASP A 571 23.67 -10.77 -29.95
C ASP A 571 24.63 -10.71 -28.76
N SER A 572 25.88 -11.12 -28.98
CA SER A 572 26.89 -11.13 -27.95
C SER A 572 28.21 -10.52 -28.38
N ASN A 573 28.76 -9.63 -27.55
CA ASN A 573 30.10 -9.08 -27.75
C ASN A 573 31.22 -10.10 -27.47
N THR A 574 30.93 -11.22 -26.79
CA THR A 574 31.90 -12.27 -26.51
C THR A 574 31.41 -13.63 -26.99
N SER A 575 30.66 -14.35 -26.17
CA SER A 575 30.24 -15.72 -26.45
C SER A 575 28.78 -15.91 -26.12
N ALA A 576 28.11 -16.70 -26.96
CA ALA A 576 26.76 -17.16 -26.74
C ALA A 576 26.73 -18.68 -26.63
N THR A 577 26.34 -19.19 -25.46
CA THR A 577 26.05 -20.61 -25.26
C THR A 577 24.57 -20.78 -24.98
N VAL A 578 23.91 -21.64 -25.75
CA VAL A 578 22.48 -21.90 -25.63
C VAL A 578 22.23 -23.40 -25.69
N LEU A 579 21.53 -23.95 -24.70
CA LEU A 579 21.16 -25.36 -24.61
C LEU A 579 19.64 -25.51 -24.62
N PHE A 580 19.09 -26.07 -25.71
CA PHE A 580 17.66 -26.36 -25.82
C PHE A 580 17.31 -27.79 -25.43
N SER A 581 16.21 -27.95 -24.71
CA SER A 581 15.67 -29.25 -24.29
C SER A 581 14.97 -30.01 -25.42
N GLY A 582 14.61 -29.31 -26.50
CA GLY A 582 13.90 -29.86 -27.66
C GLY A 582 14.50 -29.44 -28.99
N MET A 583 13.66 -29.41 -30.04
CA MET A 583 14.03 -28.87 -31.35
C MET A 583 14.03 -27.35 -31.31
N SER A 584 14.86 -26.70 -32.12
CA SER A 584 14.89 -25.24 -32.26
C SER A 584 15.40 -24.82 -33.63
N ASN A 585 15.18 -23.56 -34.00
CA ASN A 585 15.63 -23.00 -35.27
C ASN A 585 16.35 -21.68 -35.05
N PHE A 586 17.45 -21.44 -35.77
CA PHE A 586 17.92 -20.07 -35.94
C PHE A 586 16.85 -19.25 -36.65
N GLY A 587 16.53 -18.08 -36.11
CA GLY A 587 15.67 -17.06 -36.72
C GLY A 587 16.25 -15.68 -36.47
N GLY A 588 15.91 -14.69 -37.28
CA GLY A 588 16.48 -13.35 -37.15
C GLY A 588 18.01 -13.33 -37.31
N SER A 589 18.66 -12.33 -36.72
CA SER A 589 20.11 -12.14 -36.82
C SER A 589 20.84 -12.55 -35.55
N SER A 590 21.80 -13.46 -35.68
CA SER A 590 22.68 -13.89 -34.58
C SER A 590 24.11 -13.44 -34.77
N GLN A 591 24.75 -12.89 -33.74
CA GLN A 591 26.14 -12.42 -33.75
C GLN A 591 26.87 -12.78 -32.45
N ALA A 592 28.11 -13.27 -32.56
CA ALA A 592 29.00 -13.52 -31.42
C ALA A 592 30.47 -13.62 -31.85
N ASN A 593 31.43 -13.55 -30.92
CA ASN A 593 32.79 -14.03 -31.23
C ASN A 593 32.80 -15.55 -31.26
N ASP A 594 32.22 -16.21 -30.25
CA ASP A 594 32.04 -17.66 -30.23
C ASP A 594 30.57 -18.01 -30.00
N ALA A 595 30.05 -19.02 -30.70
CA ALA A 595 28.69 -19.50 -30.54
C ALA A 595 28.66 -21.00 -30.29
N PHE A 596 28.06 -21.43 -29.18
CA PHE A 596 27.90 -22.83 -28.82
C PHE A 596 26.41 -23.14 -28.67
N VAL A 597 25.83 -23.80 -29.66
CA VAL A 597 24.41 -24.13 -29.69
C VAL A 597 24.22 -25.63 -29.58
N PHE A 598 23.48 -26.03 -28.56
CA PHE A 598 23.20 -27.42 -28.26
C PHE A 598 21.69 -27.61 -28.21
N THR A 599 21.19 -28.67 -28.84
CA THR A 599 19.77 -29.01 -28.80
C THR A 599 19.63 -30.51 -28.59
N ASN A 600 18.75 -30.93 -27.69
CA ASN A 600 18.39 -32.35 -27.56
C ASN A 600 17.49 -32.84 -28.72
N GLY A 601 16.94 -31.92 -29.53
CA GLY A 601 16.19 -32.19 -30.75
C GLY A 601 16.97 -31.88 -32.04
N ALA A 602 16.26 -31.55 -33.11
CA ALA A 602 16.83 -31.11 -34.37
C ALA A 602 17.09 -29.60 -34.34
N LEU A 603 18.13 -29.16 -35.05
CA LEU A 603 18.49 -27.75 -35.23
C LEU A 603 18.29 -27.33 -36.69
N GLY A 604 17.44 -26.33 -36.91
CA GLY A 604 17.12 -25.80 -38.24
C GLY A 604 17.44 -24.30 -38.42
N SER A 605 17.10 -23.75 -39.58
CA SER A 605 16.97 -22.31 -39.83
C SER A 605 15.58 -21.98 -40.41
N LEU A 606 15.06 -20.79 -40.06
CA LEU A 606 13.94 -20.13 -40.74
C LEU A 606 14.43 -19.30 -41.92
N ASP A 607 13.53 -18.77 -42.76
CA ASP A 607 13.90 -17.87 -43.85
C ASP A 607 14.62 -16.61 -43.31
N SER A 608 15.66 -16.17 -44.02
CA SER A 608 16.47 -14.99 -43.68
C SER A 608 17.17 -15.07 -42.32
N ALA A 609 17.40 -16.27 -41.82
CA ALA A 609 18.18 -16.45 -40.59
C ALA A 609 19.65 -16.15 -40.87
N SER A 610 20.30 -15.38 -40.01
CA SER A 610 21.73 -15.11 -40.11
C SER A 610 22.48 -15.56 -38.86
N LEU A 611 23.69 -16.06 -39.09
CA LEU A 611 24.65 -16.40 -38.06
C LEU A 611 25.98 -15.81 -38.45
N ASN A 612 26.47 -14.81 -37.70
CA ASN A 612 27.76 -14.17 -37.95
C ASN A 612 28.69 -14.35 -36.75
N VAL A 613 29.58 -15.34 -36.84
CA VAL A 613 30.49 -15.71 -35.74
C VAL A 613 31.94 -15.47 -36.15
N SER A 614 32.67 -14.58 -35.46
CA SER A 614 34.04 -14.22 -35.84
C SER A 614 35.09 -15.27 -35.44
N GLY A 615 34.77 -16.13 -34.48
CA GLY A 615 35.57 -17.22 -33.97
C GLY A 615 34.94 -18.57 -34.27
N ARG A 616 34.68 -19.37 -33.23
CA ARG A 616 34.20 -20.75 -33.36
C ARG A 616 32.67 -20.83 -33.21
N THR A 617 32.05 -21.51 -34.15
CA THR A 617 30.70 -22.05 -33.98
C THR A 617 30.80 -23.52 -33.61
N LYS A 618 30.12 -23.95 -32.55
CA LYS A 618 29.90 -25.35 -32.21
C LYS A 618 28.41 -25.66 -32.22
N LEU A 619 28.00 -26.67 -32.97
CA LEU A 619 26.62 -27.11 -33.07
C LEU A 619 26.48 -28.55 -32.60
N GLN A 620 25.51 -28.85 -31.74
CA GLN A 620 25.22 -30.22 -31.33
C GLN A 620 23.72 -30.49 -31.36
N ALA A 621 23.29 -31.48 -32.15
CA ALA A 621 21.87 -31.80 -32.32
C ALA A 621 21.64 -33.26 -32.76
N THR A 622 20.38 -33.69 -32.77
CA THR A 622 20.01 -34.98 -33.40
C THR A 622 20.11 -34.94 -34.92
N SER A 623 19.84 -33.78 -35.52
CA SER A 623 20.10 -33.45 -36.92
C SER A 623 20.34 -31.95 -37.04
N ILE A 624 21.17 -31.54 -38.01
CA ILE A 624 21.53 -30.14 -38.24
C ILE A 624 21.16 -29.81 -39.68
N GLN A 625 20.31 -28.81 -39.90
CA GLN A 625 19.85 -28.37 -41.22
C GLN A 625 19.77 -26.84 -41.28
N ILE A 626 20.88 -26.18 -41.65
CA ILE A 626 21.01 -24.72 -41.58
C ILE A 626 21.50 -24.13 -42.91
N GLY A 627 21.18 -22.85 -43.15
CA GLY A 627 21.65 -22.09 -44.31
C GLY A 627 20.92 -22.37 -45.62
N LYS A 628 19.88 -23.22 -45.59
CA LYS A 628 19.20 -23.72 -46.80
C LYS A 628 18.00 -22.88 -47.22
N LYS A 629 17.58 -21.93 -46.38
CA LYS A 629 16.36 -21.16 -46.60
C LYS A 629 16.65 -19.89 -47.37
N VAL A 630 15.60 -19.24 -47.85
CA VAL A 630 15.74 -18.07 -48.72
C VAL A 630 16.41 -16.95 -47.92
N GLN A 631 17.49 -16.37 -48.48
CA GLN A 631 18.26 -15.28 -47.88
C GLN A 631 18.92 -15.62 -46.54
N ASP A 632 19.08 -16.91 -46.22
CA ASP A 632 19.93 -17.30 -45.11
C ASP A 632 21.35 -16.76 -45.30
N ASP A 633 22.00 -16.43 -44.19
CA ASP A 633 23.35 -15.89 -44.19
C ASP A 633 24.19 -16.49 -43.06
N PHE A 634 24.81 -17.63 -43.33
CA PHE A 634 25.54 -18.42 -42.36
C PHE A 634 27.04 -18.28 -42.53
N ARG A 635 27.62 -17.64 -41.53
CA ARG A 635 29.01 -17.23 -41.50
C ARG A 635 29.63 -17.68 -40.17
N SER A 636 30.61 -18.60 -40.23
CA SER A 636 31.55 -18.87 -39.12
C SER A 636 33.01 -18.94 -39.57
N THR A 637 33.98 -18.56 -38.73
CA THR A 637 35.42 -18.70 -39.04
C THR A 637 35.86 -20.15 -38.89
N GLN A 638 35.41 -20.82 -37.83
CA GLN A 638 35.59 -22.25 -37.61
C GLN A 638 34.24 -22.89 -37.28
N ILE A 639 34.03 -24.12 -37.73
CA ILE A 639 32.87 -24.92 -37.38
C ILE A 639 33.30 -26.23 -36.71
N GLU A 640 32.64 -26.56 -35.60
CA GLU A 640 32.63 -27.86 -34.94
C GLU A 640 31.18 -28.33 -34.88
N PHE A 641 30.88 -29.59 -35.21
CA PHE A 641 29.51 -30.09 -35.19
C PHE A 641 29.42 -31.55 -34.74
N VAL A 642 28.39 -31.85 -33.95
CA VAL A 642 28.05 -33.23 -33.57
C VAL A 642 26.59 -33.47 -33.89
N SER A 643 26.34 -34.35 -34.85
CA SER A 643 25.01 -34.76 -35.28
C SER A 643 24.81 -36.25 -35.08
N ARG A 644 23.77 -36.66 -34.34
CA ARG A 644 23.40 -38.09 -34.26
C ARG A 644 22.75 -38.62 -35.55
N GLY A 645 22.54 -37.76 -36.54
CA GLY A 645 21.85 -38.05 -37.78
C GLY A 645 22.48 -37.32 -38.94
N ARG A 646 21.66 -36.67 -39.78
CA ARG A 646 22.15 -35.86 -40.90
C ARG A 646 22.59 -34.48 -40.44
N ALA A 647 23.79 -34.09 -40.86
CA ALA A 647 24.27 -32.70 -40.85
C ALA A 647 24.26 -32.18 -42.30
N ASP A 648 23.44 -31.17 -42.58
CA ASP A 648 23.32 -30.50 -43.88
C ASP A 648 23.41 -29.00 -43.67
N MET A 649 24.55 -28.43 -44.06
CA MET A 649 24.90 -27.05 -43.75
C MET A 649 25.32 -26.33 -45.02
N GLU A 650 24.70 -25.18 -45.28
CA GLU A 650 25.11 -24.26 -46.35
C GLU A 650 25.68 -22.99 -45.70
N PHE A 651 26.84 -22.54 -46.17
CA PHE A 651 27.57 -21.40 -45.63
C PHE A 651 27.84 -20.35 -46.70
N ASP A 652 27.83 -19.09 -46.29
CA ASP A 652 28.03 -17.90 -47.13
C ASP A 652 29.46 -17.35 -47.05
N ARG A 653 30.39 -18.14 -46.51
CA ARG A 653 31.83 -17.87 -46.50
C ARG A 653 32.64 -19.18 -46.58
N GLY A 654 33.97 -19.05 -46.64
CA GLY A 654 34.87 -20.20 -46.54
C GLY A 654 34.71 -20.91 -45.20
N VAL A 655 34.75 -22.24 -45.23
CA VAL A 655 34.52 -23.11 -44.07
C VAL A 655 35.84 -23.72 -43.62
N VAL A 656 36.16 -23.59 -42.34
CA VAL A 656 37.25 -24.32 -41.67
C VAL A 656 36.63 -25.29 -40.67
N ILE A 657 36.72 -26.59 -40.94
CA ILE A 657 36.27 -27.65 -40.02
C ILE A 657 37.34 -27.83 -38.95
N ALA A 658 36.96 -27.73 -37.68
CA ALA A 658 37.88 -27.82 -36.56
C ALA A 658 37.30 -28.70 -35.45
N GLY A 659 38.16 -29.13 -34.53
CA GLY A 659 37.74 -29.98 -33.40
C GLY A 659 37.24 -31.35 -33.84
N THR A 660 36.37 -31.95 -33.03
CA THR A 660 35.82 -33.29 -33.29
C THR A 660 34.43 -33.19 -33.88
N ASN A 661 34.25 -33.81 -35.04
CA ASN A 661 33.04 -33.72 -35.82
C ASN A 661 32.49 -35.12 -36.13
N GLU A 662 31.21 -35.33 -35.82
CA GLU A 662 30.53 -36.61 -36.01
C GLU A 662 29.19 -36.41 -36.72
N ALA A 663 28.88 -37.27 -37.70
CA ALA A 663 27.57 -37.35 -38.32
C ALA A 663 27.25 -38.75 -38.88
N THR A 664 25.97 -39.10 -38.99
CA THR A 664 25.56 -40.28 -39.78
C THR A 664 25.66 -39.99 -41.27
N SER A 665 25.36 -38.77 -41.70
CA SER A 665 25.59 -38.30 -43.07
C SER A 665 25.87 -36.81 -43.06
N LEU A 666 26.73 -36.36 -43.97
CA LEU A 666 27.21 -35.00 -44.02
C LEU A 666 27.02 -34.38 -45.40
N ARG A 667 26.52 -33.15 -45.41
CA ARG A 667 26.62 -32.23 -46.55
C ARG A 667 27.11 -30.88 -46.04
N ILE A 668 28.19 -30.38 -46.64
CA ILE A 668 28.65 -29.00 -46.47
C ILE A 668 28.72 -28.36 -47.86
N ALA A 669 28.02 -27.24 -48.03
CA ALA A 669 28.09 -26.47 -49.26
C ALA A 669 28.44 -25.01 -48.97
N THR A 670 29.28 -24.42 -49.82
CA THR A 670 29.64 -23.01 -49.78
C THR A 670 30.05 -22.55 -51.18
N PRO A 671 29.82 -21.28 -51.56
CA PRO A 671 30.42 -20.72 -52.78
C PRO A 671 31.92 -20.42 -52.63
N PHE A 672 32.55 -20.78 -51.50
CA PHE A 672 33.96 -20.53 -51.18
C PHE A 672 34.72 -21.85 -50.90
N PHE A 673 35.88 -21.78 -50.26
CA PHE A 673 36.68 -22.96 -49.95
C PHE A 673 36.10 -23.75 -48.76
N ILE A 674 36.41 -25.04 -48.71
CA ILE A 674 36.25 -25.90 -47.54
C ILE A 674 37.64 -26.44 -47.19
N THR A 675 38.07 -26.25 -45.96
CA THR A 675 39.33 -26.80 -45.43
C THR A 675 39.10 -27.35 -44.03
N ASP A 676 40.03 -28.13 -43.49
CA ASP A 676 40.10 -28.39 -42.07
C ASP A 676 41.29 -27.70 -41.39
N ALA A 677 41.24 -27.63 -40.06
CA ALA A 677 42.32 -27.12 -39.23
C ALA A 677 43.23 -28.27 -38.78
N ASP A 678 44.48 -27.96 -38.40
CA ASP A 678 45.37 -28.95 -37.79
C ASP A 678 44.68 -29.65 -36.60
N TYR A 679 44.84 -30.98 -36.51
CA TYR A 679 44.21 -31.84 -35.49
C TYR A 679 42.68 -31.90 -35.59
N SER A 680 42.11 -31.67 -36.77
CA SER A 680 40.69 -31.90 -36.98
C SER A 680 40.37 -33.40 -36.94
N ILE A 681 39.18 -33.72 -36.43
CA ILE A 681 38.60 -35.05 -36.53
C ILE A 681 37.26 -34.89 -37.25
N LEU A 682 37.08 -35.64 -38.33
CA LEU A 682 35.85 -35.70 -39.09
C LEU A 682 35.50 -37.16 -39.38
N GLU A 683 34.53 -37.68 -38.61
CA GLU A 683 34.06 -39.06 -38.70
C GLU A 683 32.60 -39.07 -39.17
N VAL A 684 32.37 -39.61 -40.38
CA VAL A 684 31.04 -39.71 -40.97
C VAL A 684 30.72 -41.16 -41.32
N GLN A 685 29.75 -41.76 -40.63
CA GLN A 685 29.43 -43.19 -40.80
C GLN A 685 28.90 -43.52 -42.21
N GLY A 686 28.15 -42.59 -42.80
CA GLY A 686 27.49 -42.73 -44.09
C GLY A 686 28.13 -41.88 -45.18
N HIS A 687 27.30 -41.19 -45.95
CA HIS A 687 27.76 -40.38 -47.08
C HIS A 687 28.19 -38.98 -46.68
N SER A 688 29.35 -38.54 -47.16
CA SER A 688 29.84 -37.16 -47.09
C SER A 688 29.80 -36.48 -48.46
N ARG A 689 29.17 -35.30 -48.52
CA ARG A 689 29.06 -34.46 -49.71
C ARG A 689 29.67 -33.08 -49.47
N PHE A 690 30.69 -32.71 -50.24
CA PHE A 690 31.34 -31.38 -50.14
C PHE A 690 31.19 -30.55 -51.41
N ILE A 691 30.65 -29.33 -51.31
CA ILE A 691 30.50 -28.41 -52.45
C ILE A 691 31.22 -27.10 -52.13
N GLY A 692 32.21 -26.74 -52.94
CA GLY A 692 33.05 -25.56 -52.70
C GLY A 692 33.76 -25.08 -53.97
N THR A 693 34.62 -24.08 -53.86
CA THR A 693 35.54 -23.67 -54.93
C THR A 693 36.83 -24.47 -54.88
N SER A 694 37.37 -24.70 -53.69
CA SER A 694 38.46 -25.64 -53.42
C SER A 694 38.16 -26.42 -52.15
N ILE A 695 38.55 -27.69 -52.09
CA ILE A 695 38.28 -28.57 -50.95
C ILE A 695 39.61 -29.23 -50.55
N ALA A 696 39.97 -29.17 -49.27
CA ALA A 696 41.13 -29.85 -48.71
C ALA A 696 40.72 -30.43 -47.35
N ILE A 697 40.73 -31.75 -47.18
CA ILE A 697 40.34 -32.39 -45.92
C ILE A 697 41.34 -33.48 -45.56
N GLY A 698 41.83 -33.42 -44.31
CA GLY A 698 42.69 -34.43 -43.70
C GLY A 698 44.14 -34.37 -44.17
N GLU A 699 44.57 -33.27 -44.82
CA GLU A 699 45.86 -33.30 -45.51
C GLU A 699 47.06 -33.38 -44.56
N LYS A 700 46.91 -33.01 -43.29
CA LYS A 700 47.97 -33.14 -42.28
C LYS A 700 47.93 -34.53 -41.66
N SER A 701 49.10 -35.02 -41.25
CA SER A 701 49.21 -36.31 -40.55
C SER A 701 48.62 -36.32 -39.14
N THR A 702 48.18 -35.16 -38.64
CA THR A 702 47.55 -34.98 -37.33
C THR A 702 46.03 -35.06 -37.39
N ASP A 703 45.48 -34.99 -38.59
CA ASP A 703 44.04 -34.95 -38.80
C ASP A 703 43.53 -36.40 -38.88
N LEU A 704 42.23 -36.59 -38.63
CA LEU A 704 41.53 -37.85 -38.84
C LEU A 704 40.33 -37.58 -39.76
N PHE A 705 40.35 -38.16 -40.96
CA PHE A 705 39.21 -38.12 -41.86
C PHE A 705 38.75 -39.54 -42.20
N GLU A 706 37.52 -39.87 -41.81
CA GLU A 706 36.87 -41.13 -42.13
C GLU A 706 35.45 -40.88 -42.65
N THR A 707 35.10 -41.49 -43.79
CA THR A 707 33.74 -41.40 -44.35
C THR A 707 33.28 -42.74 -44.93
N GLY A 708 31.99 -43.06 -44.80
CA GLY A 708 31.45 -44.30 -45.37
C GLY A 708 31.44 -44.29 -46.92
N SER A 709 31.01 -43.17 -47.51
CA SER A 709 31.19 -42.87 -48.94
C SER A 709 31.38 -41.36 -49.15
N LEU A 710 31.91 -40.98 -50.30
CA LEU A 710 32.33 -39.61 -50.59
C LEU A 710 31.86 -39.13 -51.96
N SER A 711 31.38 -37.89 -52.03
CA SER A 711 31.26 -37.16 -53.29
C SER A 711 31.55 -35.66 -53.12
N PHE A 712 32.02 -35.02 -54.18
CA PHE A 712 32.47 -33.64 -54.13
C PHE A 712 32.12 -32.86 -55.41
N ALA A 713 31.92 -31.56 -55.30
CA ALA A 713 31.87 -30.70 -56.48
C ALA A 713 32.65 -29.44 -56.18
N ALA A 714 33.74 -29.25 -56.92
CA ALA A 714 34.51 -28.05 -56.87
C ALA A 714 34.84 -27.53 -58.26
N THR A 715 34.93 -26.21 -58.40
CA THR A 715 35.43 -25.57 -59.61
C THR A 715 36.97 -25.52 -59.65
N GLY A 716 37.62 -25.77 -58.52
CA GLY A 716 39.07 -25.73 -58.33
C GLY A 716 39.62 -27.07 -57.84
N SER A 717 40.70 -27.02 -57.04
CA SER A 717 41.39 -28.22 -56.54
C SER A 717 40.62 -28.90 -55.41
N VAL A 718 40.63 -30.24 -55.43
CA VAL A 718 40.09 -31.11 -54.38
C VAL A 718 41.22 -32.00 -53.87
N THR A 719 41.43 -32.01 -52.56
CA THR A 719 42.35 -32.89 -51.85
C THR A 719 41.60 -33.59 -50.72
N PHE A 720 41.65 -34.92 -50.69
CA PHE A 720 41.18 -35.73 -49.56
C PHE A 720 42.27 -36.72 -49.20
N HIS A 721 42.69 -36.70 -47.94
CA HIS A 721 43.53 -37.73 -47.35
C HIS A 721 42.67 -38.45 -46.32
N GLU A 722 42.12 -39.59 -46.70
CA GLU A 722 41.27 -40.41 -45.84
C GLU A 722 42.12 -41.44 -45.11
N ASP A 723 41.85 -41.69 -43.83
CA ASP A 723 42.64 -42.59 -43.00
C ASP A 723 42.22 -44.06 -43.12
N ASN A 724 41.13 -44.34 -43.84
CA ASN A 724 40.61 -45.66 -44.14
C ASN A 724 40.34 -45.83 -45.64
N ASN A 725 39.65 -46.89 -46.07
CA ASN A 725 39.25 -47.08 -47.46
C ASN A 725 38.38 -45.93 -47.96
N MET A 726 38.72 -45.39 -49.13
CA MET A 726 37.93 -44.35 -49.79
C MET A 726 36.96 -44.95 -50.78
N ARG A 727 35.68 -44.61 -50.65
CA ARG A 727 34.60 -45.09 -51.51
C ARG A 727 33.86 -43.92 -52.16
N LEU A 728 34.08 -43.70 -53.44
CA LEU A 728 33.39 -42.68 -54.21
C LEU A 728 31.97 -43.15 -54.55
N TYR A 729 31.00 -42.23 -54.50
CA TYR A 729 29.61 -42.53 -54.79
C TYR A 729 28.94 -41.37 -55.53
N GLY A 730 28.21 -41.67 -56.61
CA GLY A 730 27.49 -40.65 -57.38
C GLY A 730 28.45 -39.67 -58.10
N THR A 731 27.97 -38.48 -58.43
CA THR A 731 28.72 -37.52 -59.25
C THR A 731 29.70 -36.69 -58.43
N SER A 732 30.95 -36.67 -58.88
CA SER A 732 32.04 -35.88 -58.36
C SER A 732 32.75 -35.09 -59.46
N SER A 733 33.07 -33.82 -59.18
CA SER A 733 33.74 -32.95 -60.15
C SER A 733 34.80 -32.06 -59.51
N ALA A 734 35.95 -31.87 -60.17
CA ALA A 734 37.00 -30.94 -59.74
C ALA A 734 37.81 -30.41 -60.93
N ASN A 735 38.57 -29.33 -60.75
CA ASN A 735 39.61 -28.96 -61.72
C ASN A 735 40.82 -29.88 -61.58
N ARG A 736 41.32 -30.03 -60.35
CA ARG A 736 42.43 -30.92 -60.00
C ARG A 736 42.01 -31.81 -58.84
N LEU A 737 42.31 -33.09 -58.92
CA LEU A 737 41.98 -34.08 -57.90
C LEU A 737 43.25 -34.67 -57.28
N ASN A 738 43.32 -34.73 -55.95
CA ASN A 738 44.34 -35.44 -55.20
C ASN A 738 43.69 -36.28 -54.09
N LEU A 739 43.65 -37.59 -54.28
CA LEU A 739 43.10 -38.54 -53.31
C LEU A 739 44.22 -39.39 -52.74
N LYS A 740 44.26 -39.52 -51.43
CA LYS A 740 45.18 -40.40 -50.72
C LYS A 740 44.42 -41.19 -49.67
N SER A 741 44.71 -42.49 -49.60
CA SER A 741 44.21 -43.38 -48.57
C SER A 741 45.29 -44.42 -48.24
N PRO A 742 45.45 -44.85 -46.96
CA PRO A 742 46.24 -46.01 -46.63
C PRO A 742 45.52 -47.33 -46.99
N GLY A 743 44.23 -47.27 -47.30
CA GLY A 743 43.40 -48.36 -47.80
C GLY A 743 43.17 -48.28 -49.32
N SER A 744 42.13 -48.95 -49.81
CA SER A 744 41.75 -48.92 -51.23
C SER A 744 40.97 -47.66 -51.57
N ILE A 745 41.09 -47.18 -52.81
CA ILE A 745 40.19 -46.17 -53.39
C ILE A 745 39.30 -46.89 -54.41
N THR A 746 38.00 -46.88 -54.15
CA THR A 746 36.96 -47.58 -54.91
C THR A 746 35.85 -46.62 -55.33
N ASP A 747 35.05 -46.97 -56.32
CA ASP A 747 33.76 -46.32 -56.58
C ASP A 747 32.58 -47.31 -56.56
N ASP A 748 31.38 -46.74 -56.46
CA ASP A 748 30.12 -47.50 -56.49
C ASP A 748 29.50 -47.52 -57.88
N GLN A 749 28.59 -48.46 -58.10
CA GLN A 749 27.78 -48.50 -59.31
C GLN A 749 27.08 -47.16 -59.60
N ASN A 750 27.25 -46.67 -60.83
CA ASN A 750 26.81 -45.37 -61.34
C ASN A 750 27.57 -44.17 -60.75
N SER A 751 28.79 -44.37 -60.28
CA SER A 751 29.65 -43.26 -59.88
C SER A 751 30.20 -42.53 -61.11
N GLU A 752 30.31 -41.21 -61.00
CA GLU A 752 30.82 -40.37 -62.07
C GLU A 752 31.86 -39.44 -61.47
N VAL A 753 33.08 -39.44 -61.99
CA VAL A 753 34.19 -38.60 -61.54
C VAL A 753 34.74 -37.87 -62.76
N VAL A 754 34.49 -36.57 -62.84
CA VAL A 754 34.88 -35.73 -63.98
C VAL A 754 35.88 -34.67 -63.53
N ILE A 755 37.12 -34.79 -63.99
CA ILE A 755 38.23 -33.91 -63.59
C ILE A 755 38.71 -33.09 -64.79
N ALA A 756 38.82 -31.77 -64.66
CA ALA A 756 39.11 -30.93 -65.82
C ALA A 756 40.59 -30.88 -66.24
N GLU A 757 41.54 -31.08 -65.32
CA GLU A 757 42.97 -30.83 -65.58
C GLU A 757 43.88 -32.02 -65.24
N SER A 758 43.85 -32.52 -64.00
CA SER A 758 44.75 -33.61 -63.57
C SER A 758 44.23 -34.31 -62.32
N ALA A 759 44.47 -35.62 -62.22
CA ALA A 759 44.10 -36.41 -61.05
C ALA A 759 45.32 -37.18 -60.51
N THR A 760 45.48 -37.23 -59.18
CA THR A 760 46.43 -38.10 -58.50
C THR A 760 45.65 -38.95 -57.49
N LEU A 761 45.74 -40.27 -57.62
CA LEU A 761 45.09 -41.21 -56.71
C LEU A 761 46.17 -42.11 -56.09
N ARG A 762 46.21 -42.20 -54.77
CA ARG A 762 47.16 -43.02 -54.01
C ARG A 762 46.46 -43.90 -52.99
N GLY A 763 46.52 -45.22 -53.18
CA GLY A 763 45.87 -46.22 -52.33
C GLY A 763 46.51 -47.60 -52.48
N VAL A 764 46.07 -48.55 -51.67
CA VAL A 764 46.51 -49.96 -51.76
C VAL A 764 46.00 -50.58 -53.06
N ASP A 765 44.69 -50.56 -53.28
CA ASP A 765 44.06 -50.89 -54.56
C ASP A 765 43.33 -49.65 -55.10
N LEU A 766 43.34 -49.47 -56.42
CA LEU A 766 42.60 -48.42 -57.11
C LEU A 766 41.63 -49.11 -58.07
N ILE A 767 40.33 -49.06 -57.78
CA ILE A 767 39.27 -49.68 -58.57
C ILE A 767 38.27 -48.57 -58.88
N ILE A 768 38.38 -47.97 -60.05
CA ILE A 768 37.59 -46.79 -60.40
C ILE A 768 36.99 -46.94 -61.78
N GLY A 769 35.67 -46.81 -61.89
CA GLY A 769 34.98 -46.87 -63.16
C GLY A 769 34.87 -48.29 -63.73
N GLU A 770 35.03 -49.33 -62.92
CA GLU A 770 35.16 -50.71 -63.41
C GLU A 770 33.85 -51.28 -64.00
N LEU A 771 32.70 -50.72 -63.63
CA LEU A 771 31.42 -51.13 -64.19
C LEU A 771 31.05 -50.25 -65.38
N ALA A 772 30.36 -50.83 -66.36
CA ALA A 772 29.94 -50.10 -67.57
C ALA A 772 28.96 -48.93 -67.30
N THR A 773 28.44 -48.82 -66.08
CA THR A 773 27.57 -47.72 -65.63
C THR A 773 28.33 -46.53 -65.04
N ASP A 774 29.62 -46.71 -64.80
CA ASP A 774 30.45 -45.75 -64.10
C ASP A 774 31.16 -44.86 -65.13
N CYS A 775 31.68 -43.72 -64.67
CA CYS A 775 32.43 -42.80 -65.52
C CYS A 775 33.60 -42.21 -64.74
N PHE A 776 34.82 -42.43 -65.23
CA PHE A 776 36.00 -41.72 -64.76
C PHE A 776 36.63 -40.97 -65.94
N ASP A 777 36.40 -39.66 -66.00
CA ASP A 777 36.88 -38.82 -67.08
C ASP A 777 37.86 -37.75 -66.57
N ILE A 778 38.93 -37.56 -67.32
CA ILE A 778 39.84 -36.43 -67.15
C ILE A 778 39.83 -35.68 -68.47
N ALA A 779 39.25 -34.49 -68.48
CA ALA A 779 39.08 -33.69 -69.68
C ALA A 779 40.43 -33.47 -70.37
N ALA A 780 40.41 -33.46 -71.71
CA ALA A 780 41.60 -33.34 -72.57
C ALA A 780 42.21 -31.91 -72.56
N GLY A 781 42.59 -31.42 -71.38
CA GLY A 781 43.45 -30.25 -71.23
C GLY A 781 44.91 -30.58 -71.59
N PRO A 782 45.79 -29.56 -71.77
CA PRO A 782 47.18 -29.76 -72.19
C PRO A 782 48.04 -30.60 -71.23
N SER A 783 47.56 -30.85 -70.01
CA SER A 783 48.19 -31.66 -68.97
C SER A 783 47.34 -32.83 -68.48
N GLY A 784 46.28 -33.23 -69.19
CA GLY A 784 45.29 -34.27 -68.82
C GLY A 784 45.92 -35.60 -68.37
N LEU A 785 46.44 -35.61 -67.15
CA LEU A 785 47.32 -36.65 -66.63
C LEU A 785 46.69 -37.20 -65.36
N ALA A 786 46.38 -38.49 -65.40
CA ALA A 786 46.13 -39.29 -64.22
C ALA A 786 47.46 -39.86 -63.71
N THR A 787 47.75 -39.67 -62.43
CA THR A 787 48.84 -40.37 -61.74
C THR A 787 48.25 -41.34 -60.72
N PHE A 788 48.44 -42.63 -60.97
CA PHE A 788 48.01 -43.71 -60.08
C PHE A 788 49.21 -44.22 -59.29
N GLY A 789 49.20 -44.03 -57.97
CA GLY A 789 50.21 -44.58 -57.07
C GLY A 789 49.63 -45.70 -56.24
N THR A 790 49.96 -46.95 -56.58
CA THR A 790 49.48 -48.13 -55.86
C THR A 790 50.63 -49.06 -55.47
N ASN A 791 50.40 -49.89 -54.45
CA ASN A 791 51.30 -50.98 -54.08
C ASN A 791 50.79 -52.35 -54.54
N VAL A 792 49.58 -52.44 -55.11
CA VAL A 792 48.91 -53.70 -55.48
C VAL A 792 48.30 -53.62 -56.89
N ASN A 793 47.02 -53.26 -57.05
CA ASN A 793 46.33 -53.26 -58.34
C ASN A 793 45.76 -51.90 -58.76
N VAL A 794 45.65 -51.69 -60.08
CA VAL A 794 44.87 -50.62 -60.71
C VAL A 794 43.87 -51.27 -61.67
N THR A 795 42.58 -51.03 -61.45
CA THR A 795 41.47 -51.40 -62.35
C THR A 795 40.74 -50.12 -62.74
N LEU A 796 40.70 -49.82 -64.04
CA LEU A 796 40.05 -48.63 -64.62
C LEU A 796 39.15 -49.07 -65.78
N GLY A 797 37.98 -48.47 -65.91
CA GLY A 797 37.08 -48.64 -67.06
C GLY A 797 37.07 -47.47 -68.03
#